data_AF-A0A7Y3C9D8-F1
#
_entry.id   AF-A0A7Y3C9D8-F1
#
_cell.length_a   1.000
_cell.length_b   1.000
_cell.length_c   1.000
_cell.angle_alpha   90.00
_cell.angle_beta   90.00
_cell.angle_gamma   90.00
#
_symmetry.space_group_name_H-M   'P 1'
#
loop_
_entity.id
_entity.type
_entity.pdbx_description
1 polymer ?
#
loop_
_entity_poly.entity_id
_entity_poly.type
_entity_poly.pdbx_seq_one_letter_code
_entity_poly.pdbx_strand_id
1 'polypeptide(L)'
;SGKDKEEYINHLLTHGDFPKALKKKMKTSETFSTSIALAKKSSIQILRYTDQPYSEEDNEILKRFSKVFEQAYIRFMDLEKAEAQARESQIEAALEKVRSRSLAMQKPEELQEVVAVVGNKLQELGVILDSGGVVICTYFPDSKDVMHWTATFDPAHPSVPYYLPYFDTPIWKETWASKWESDDDFFEKIFSFKDKNHFFHKAFEISDYKNLPEEHKKELLAVENHALSFAWQTNSALMIPSHTGKLLPEEHKIILKRFARVFEQAYIRFMDLQKAEAQAREAQIEAALEKVRSRTMAMHKSQELHKVVLTVSQEIRNLGLNISAAHIYRFEKGDKGINMWVAGDGGIYPNEVYFPYFKHQFFDGIYHARTTNKTFFTMSGTSKKEKNRLYRHLLNSSKIEISEDRKKYVLDAKSWAGIVALGKYSGIGVLRLTEEVEEEFSVEEYEILKRLSKVFEQAYIRFLDLQKAEAQAREAQIEAALEKVRSASLAMHQSKDLHDVLVMLYNQLASLGLKMHSAQIMESIDDFKELHCWIVTNGVVYPEQVHAPFTKNIFFKRFREAVTNGESFYTLKFSKRQKDNLFHHFFDNTILRNAPQARKDLIFSSPGIGTSNAIGKYTSLSIMRYDGILYSEEENEIIKRFLKVFEQSYTRFLDLQKAESQAREAQIEAALERVRSKAMAMHSSYDLADTVEILYKELDTLQVHALRFGHAKVISDTKIVELHTATDLGKVVGQLKLEGHPLLEKIYEHFLAKEDLYYALQGEEMKNYYSIVGRAIDVPIPPMDTVQHG
;
A
#
# COMPACT_ATOMS: atom_id res chain seq x y z
N SER A 1 71.61 78.21 -44.08
CA SER A 1 71.77 78.64 -45.48
C SER A 1 70.38 78.71 -46.14
N GLY A 2 70.23 79.25 -47.36
CA GLY A 2 68.93 79.26 -48.06
C GLY A 2 68.35 77.85 -48.28
N LYS A 3 69.22 76.84 -48.46
CA LYS A 3 68.84 75.45 -48.71
C LYS A 3 68.24 74.76 -47.47
N ASP A 4 68.89 74.90 -46.31
CA ASP A 4 68.41 74.28 -45.05
C ASP A 4 67.01 74.79 -44.64
N LYS A 5 66.74 76.08 -44.93
CA LYS A 5 65.45 76.72 -44.68
C LYS A 5 64.34 76.17 -45.58
N GLU A 6 64.62 75.95 -46.86
CA GLU A 6 63.65 75.33 -47.78
C GLU A 6 63.34 73.88 -47.40
N GLU A 7 64.35 73.09 -47.05
CA GLU A 7 64.17 71.70 -46.59
C GLU A 7 63.30 71.63 -45.32
N TYR A 8 63.62 72.45 -44.31
CA TYR A 8 62.86 72.52 -43.05
C TYR A 8 61.40 72.94 -43.27
N ILE A 9 61.16 73.98 -44.06
CA ILE A 9 59.79 74.46 -44.33
C ILE A 9 59.00 73.46 -45.17
N ASN A 10 59.63 72.84 -46.17
CA ASN A 10 58.96 71.80 -46.97
C ASN A 10 58.59 70.59 -46.10
N HIS A 11 59.48 70.16 -45.20
CA HIS A 11 59.19 69.06 -44.28
C HIS A 11 57.98 69.38 -43.38
N LEU A 12 57.93 70.59 -42.79
CA LEU A 12 56.79 71.03 -42.00
C LEU A 12 55.51 71.08 -42.84
N LEU A 13 55.55 71.65 -44.04
CA LEU A 13 54.35 71.77 -44.90
C LEU A 13 53.82 70.42 -45.42
N THR A 14 54.67 69.40 -45.51
CA THR A 14 54.26 68.03 -45.89
C THR A 14 53.56 67.29 -44.74
N HIS A 15 54.00 67.51 -43.49
CA HIS A 15 53.53 66.74 -42.33
C HIS A 15 52.62 67.51 -41.37
N GLY A 16 52.54 68.82 -41.49
CA GLY A 16 51.74 69.69 -40.64
C GLY A 16 50.64 70.40 -41.41
N ASP A 17 49.47 70.55 -40.77
CA ASP A 17 48.43 71.41 -41.29
C ASP A 17 48.57 72.83 -40.73
N PHE A 18 48.79 73.77 -41.64
CA PHE A 18 48.97 75.19 -41.32
C PHE A 18 47.92 76.02 -42.07
N PRO A 19 47.41 77.12 -41.46
CA PRO A 19 46.52 78.05 -42.14
C PRO A 19 47.13 78.58 -43.45
N LYS A 20 46.31 78.77 -44.49
CA LYS A 20 46.77 79.20 -45.83
C LYS A 20 47.67 80.45 -45.79
N ALA A 21 47.33 81.43 -44.95
CA ALA A 21 48.12 82.66 -44.80
C ALA A 21 49.53 82.40 -44.24
N LEU A 22 49.66 81.46 -43.29
CA LEU A 22 50.94 81.08 -42.71
C LEU A 22 51.77 80.25 -43.70
N LYS A 23 51.15 79.31 -44.44
CA LYS A 23 51.79 78.56 -45.52
C LYS A 23 52.43 79.50 -46.56
N LYS A 24 51.72 80.57 -46.94
CA LYS A 24 52.25 81.60 -47.86
C LYS A 24 53.47 82.31 -47.25
N LYS A 25 53.36 82.78 -46.01
CA LYS A 25 54.44 83.51 -45.32
C LYS A 25 55.69 82.65 -45.10
N MET A 26 55.54 81.36 -44.76
CA MET A 26 56.64 80.39 -44.66
C MET A 26 57.40 80.27 -45.98
N LYS A 27 56.68 80.17 -47.11
CA LYS A 27 57.30 80.04 -48.44
C LYS A 27 58.01 81.31 -48.89
N THR A 28 57.40 82.48 -48.70
CA THR A 28 57.89 83.76 -49.27
C THR A 28 58.98 84.45 -48.46
N SER A 29 59.21 84.06 -47.21
CA SER A 29 60.23 84.71 -46.36
C SER A 29 61.64 84.28 -46.75
N GLU A 30 62.60 85.19 -46.90
CA GLU A 30 63.97 84.83 -47.34
C GLU A 30 64.77 84.09 -46.27
N THR A 31 64.63 84.51 -45.01
CA THR A 31 65.31 83.93 -43.84
C THR A 31 64.35 83.78 -42.66
N PHE A 32 64.73 83.00 -41.66
CA PHE A 32 64.08 83.01 -40.35
C PHE A 32 65.10 82.76 -39.24
N SER A 33 64.77 83.25 -38.05
CA SER A 33 65.49 83.01 -36.81
C SER A 33 64.54 82.37 -35.80
N THR A 34 65.03 81.38 -35.05
CA THR A 34 64.22 80.66 -34.06
C THR A 34 65.00 80.43 -32.77
N SER A 35 64.29 80.48 -31.65
CA SER A 35 64.79 80.05 -30.35
C SER A 35 63.85 78.99 -29.79
N ILE A 36 64.41 77.94 -29.20
CA ILE A 36 63.67 76.86 -28.57
C ILE A 36 64.14 76.73 -27.13
N ALA A 37 63.22 76.85 -26.18
CA ALA A 37 63.46 76.52 -24.78
C ALA A 37 62.89 75.13 -24.49
N LEU A 38 63.76 74.23 -24.05
CA LEU A 38 63.42 72.85 -23.73
C LEU A 38 63.17 72.71 -22.22
N ALA A 39 62.09 72.01 -21.87
CA ALA A 39 61.81 71.52 -20.52
C ALA A 39 61.75 69.97 -20.54
N LYS A 40 61.41 69.35 -19.41
CA LYS A 40 61.49 67.89 -19.26
C LYS A 40 60.43 67.14 -20.07
N LYS A 41 59.20 67.66 -20.14
CA LYS A 41 58.06 67.06 -20.86
C LYS A 41 57.52 67.93 -21.99
N SER A 42 57.94 69.19 -22.10
CA SER A 42 57.48 70.12 -23.12
C SER A 42 58.61 70.97 -23.69
N SER A 43 58.33 71.68 -24.78
CA SER A 43 59.20 72.71 -25.33
C SER A 43 58.36 73.88 -25.85
N ILE A 44 58.95 75.07 -25.85
CA ILE A 44 58.36 76.23 -26.54
C ILE A 44 59.34 76.71 -27.60
N GLN A 45 58.83 76.91 -28.82
CA GLN A 45 59.56 77.52 -29.93
C GLN A 45 58.96 78.89 -30.25
N ILE A 46 59.83 79.89 -30.40
CA ILE A 46 59.49 81.16 -31.04
C ILE A 46 60.24 81.29 -32.36
N LEU A 47 59.61 81.91 -33.35
CA LEU A 47 60.15 82.03 -34.70
C LEU A 47 59.76 83.38 -35.29
N ARG A 48 60.73 84.03 -35.94
CA ARG A 48 60.51 85.23 -36.75
C ARG A 48 61.16 85.09 -38.12
N TYR A 49 60.51 85.64 -39.14
CA TYR A 49 60.95 85.56 -40.53
C TYR A 49 61.94 86.69 -40.88
N THR A 50 63.03 86.76 -40.11
CA THR A 50 64.15 87.69 -40.30
C THR A 50 65.44 86.96 -39.94
N ASP A 51 66.58 87.48 -40.41
CA ASP A 51 67.92 86.98 -40.09
C ASP A 51 68.43 87.48 -38.72
N GLN A 52 67.72 88.42 -38.08
CA GLN A 52 68.06 88.90 -36.75
C GLN A 52 67.87 87.82 -35.66
N PRO A 53 68.95 87.38 -34.97
CA PRO A 53 68.85 86.43 -33.88
C PRO A 53 68.12 87.05 -32.69
N TYR A 54 67.41 86.24 -31.89
CA TYR A 54 66.79 86.70 -30.63
C TYR A 54 67.87 87.16 -29.66
N SER A 55 67.60 88.27 -28.95
CA SER A 55 68.54 88.80 -27.95
C SER A 55 68.69 87.83 -26.78
N GLU A 56 69.75 87.97 -25.99
CA GLU A 56 69.90 87.17 -24.76
C GLU A 56 68.73 87.40 -23.80
N GLU A 57 68.21 88.62 -23.71
CA GLU A 57 67.03 88.97 -22.92
C GLU A 57 65.78 88.23 -23.42
N ASP A 58 65.51 88.23 -24.73
CA ASP A 58 64.39 87.46 -25.33
C ASP A 58 64.49 85.96 -25.02
N ASN A 59 65.71 85.41 -25.09
CA ASN A 59 65.96 84.00 -24.83
C ASN A 59 65.78 83.66 -23.33
N GLU A 60 66.18 84.54 -22.42
CA GLU A 60 65.91 84.39 -20.98
C GLU A 60 64.42 84.51 -20.64
N ILE A 61 63.70 85.43 -21.30
CA ILE A 61 62.23 85.54 -21.20
C ILE A 61 61.59 84.23 -21.68
N LEU A 62 61.99 83.70 -22.84
CA LEU A 62 61.49 82.44 -23.37
C LEU A 62 61.74 81.26 -22.42
N LYS A 63 62.92 81.18 -21.79
CA LYS A 63 63.22 80.15 -20.77
C LYS A 63 62.28 80.25 -19.57
N ARG A 64 61.95 81.46 -19.11
CA ARG A 64 60.99 81.67 -18.01
C ARG A 64 59.57 81.22 -18.42
N PHE A 65 59.12 81.56 -19.63
CA PHE A 65 57.84 81.08 -20.16
C PHE A 65 57.80 79.56 -20.33
N SER A 66 58.88 78.93 -20.81
CA SER A 66 58.99 77.48 -20.93
C SER A 66 58.83 76.77 -19.58
N LYS A 67 59.39 77.32 -18.51
CA LYS A 67 59.19 76.78 -17.14
C LYS A 67 57.74 76.86 -16.68
N VAL A 68 57.03 77.96 -16.97
CA VAL A 68 55.61 78.11 -16.61
C VAL A 68 54.72 77.20 -17.47
N PHE A 69 54.99 77.09 -18.77
CA PHE A 69 54.24 76.21 -19.66
C PHE A 69 54.44 74.72 -19.33
N GLU A 70 55.65 74.30 -18.93
CA GLU A 70 55.89 72.94 -18.43
C GLU A 70 54.95 72.59 -17.28
N GLN A 71 54.65 73.54 -16.37
CA GLN A 71 53.68 73.32 -15.29
C GLN A 71 52.26 73.13 -15.83
N ALA A 72 51.84 73.93 -16.81
CA ALA A 72 50.53 73.78 -17.46
C ALA A 72 50.41 72.46 -18.22
N TYR A 73 51.48 72.04 -18.91
CA TYR A 73 51.52 70.77 -19.65
C TYR A 73 51.53 69.55 -18.72
N ILE A 74 52.24 69.62 -17.59
CA ILE A 74 52.12 68.59 -16.53
C ILE A 74 50.68 68.50 -16.03
N ARG A 75 50.02 69.63 -15.78
CA ARG A 75 48.62 69.64 -15.35
C ARG A 75 47.68 69.05 -16.40
N PHE A 76 47.93 69.32 -17.68
CA PHE A 76 47.19 68.69 -18.78
C PHE A 76 47.34 67.17 -18.78
N MET A 77 48.58 66.65 -18.70
CA MET A 77 48.84 65.20 -18.61
C MET A 77 48.20 64.57 -17.36
N ASP A 78 48.21 65.28 -16.23
CA ASP A 78 47.55 64.82 -14.99
C ASP A 78 46.02 64.77 -15.16
N LEU A 79 45.44 65.71 -15.89
CA LEU A 79 44.01 65.72 -16.23
C LEU A 79 43.65 64.59 -17.20
N GLU A 80 44.40 64.38 -18.28
CA GLU A 80 44.19 63.24 -19.20
C GLU A 80 44.20 61.90 -18.45
N LYS A 81 45.17 61.73 -17.53
CA LYS A 81 45.25 60.55 -16.68
C LYS A 81 44.05 60.43 -15.73
N ALA A 82 43.62 61.53 -15.12
CA ALA A 82 42.47 61.56 -14.21
C ALA A 82 41.16 61.25 -14.94
N GLU A 83 40.98 61.76 -16.16
CA GLU A 83 39.83 61.49 -17.02
C GLU A 83 39.78 60.02 -17.45
N ALA A 84 40.91 59.47 -17.90
CA ALA A 84 41.01 58.04 -18.22
C ALA A 84 40.71 57.15 -17.01
N GLN A 85 41.21 57.51 -15.81
CA GLN A 85 40.93 56.79 -14.58
C GLN A 85 39.47 56.91 -14.14
N ALA A 86 38.85 58.08 -14.30
CA ALA A 86 37.44 58.30 -14.01
C ALA A 86 36.56 57.46 -14.95
N ARG A 87 36.90 57.41 -16.24
CA ARG A 87 36.21 56.58 -17.24
C ARG A 87 36.31 55.08 -16.91
N GLU A 88 37.50 54.59 -16.56
CA GLU A 88 37.69 53.20 -16.14
C GLU A 88 36.92 52.88 -14.85
N SER A 89 36.88 53.81 -13.89
CA SER A 89 36.11 53.66 -12.65
C SER A 89 34.60 53.59 -12.91
N GLN A 90 34.08 54.33 -13.89
CA GLN A 90 32.68 54.24 -14.31
C GLN A 90 32.36 52.87 -14.91
N ILE A 91 33.25 52.32 -15.75
CA ILE A 91 33.09 51.00 -16.37
C ILE A 91 33.06 49.91 -15.29
N GLU A 92 34.02 49.92 -14.35
CA GLU A 92 34.04 48.93 -13.26
C GLU A 92 32.83 49.06 -12.33
N ALA A 93 32.40 50.27 -11.99
CA ALA A 93 31.18 50.48 -11.21
C ALA A 93 29.94 49.91 -11.92
N ALA A 94 29.87 50.04 -13.24
CA ALA A 94 28.79 49.51 -14.06
C ALA A 94 28.80 47.97 -14.12
N LEU A 95 29.98 47.36 -14.32
CA LEU A 95 30.17 45.90 -14.26
C LEU A 95 29.79 45.34 -12.89
N GLU A 96 30.17 46.03 -11.81
CA GLU A 96 29.87 45.59 -10.44
C GLU A 96 28.37 45.65 -10.13
N LYS A 97 27.62 46.58 -10.72
CA LYS A 97 26.15 46.57 -10.62
C LYS A 97 25.52 45.34 -11.25
N VAL A 98 26.06 44.87 -12.38
CA VAL A 98 25.61 43.61 -13.01
C VAL A 98 25.97 42.41 -12.12
N ARG A 99 27.21 42.33 -11.60
CA ARG A 99 27.63 41.27 -10.66
C ARG A 99 26.74 41.25 -9.42
N SER A 100 26.47 42.40 -8.83
CA SER A 100 25.63 42.53 -7.63
C SER A 100 24.20 42.06 -7.88
N ARG A 101 23.55 42.45 -9.00
CA ARG A 101 22.19 41.95 -9.30
C ARG A 101 22.18 40.46 -9.57
N SER A 102 23.20 39.94 -10.28
CA SER A 102 23.37 38.51 -10.51
C SER A 102 23.50 37.72 -9.20
N LEU A 103 24.35 38.17 -8.27
CA LEU A 103 24.51 37.51 -6.97
C LEU A 103 23.23 37.53 -6.14
N ALA A 104 22.43 38.58 -6.26
CA ALA A 104 21.14 38.68 -5.60
C ALA A 104 20.05 37.78 -6.23
N MET A 105 20.29 37.20 -7.41
CA MET A 105 19.34 36.34 -8.11
C MET A 105 19.02 35.09 -7.28
N GLN A 106 17.73 34.88 -6.93
CA GLN A 106 17.28 33.72 -6.14
C GLN A 106 16.53 32.67 -6.99
N LYS A 107 15.92 33.10 -8.09
CA LYS A 107 15.17 32.22 -8.98
C LYS A 107 15.56 32.45 -10.45
N PRO A 108 15.39 31.45 -11.33
CA PRO A 108 15.69 31.58 -12.75
C PRO A 108 14.94 32.72 -13.46
N GLU A 109 13.68 33.01 -13.08
CA GLU A 109 12.86 34.03 -13.75
C GLU A 109 13.43 35.46 -13.59
N GLU A 110 14.29 35.66 -12.60
CA GLU A 110 14.92 36.96 -12.31
C GLU A 110 16.08 37.29 -13.28
N LEU A 111 16.46 36.39 -14.20
CA LEU A 111 17.51 36.65 -15.19
C LEU A 111 17.20 37.89 -16.05
N GLN A 112 15.93 38.11 -16.41
CA GLN A 112 15.51 39.28 -17.19
C GLN A 112 15.82 40.61 -16.46
N GLU A 113 15.86 40.63 -15.13
CA GLU A 113 16.28 41.82 -14.38
C GLU A 113 17.78 42.09 -14.52
N VAL A 114 18.60 41.03 -14.58
CA VAL A 114 20.04 41.16 -14.85
C VAL A 114 20.26 41.68 -16.27
N VAL A 115 19.51 41.16 -17.25
CA VAL A 115 19.53 41.63 -18.65
C VAL A 115 19.20 43.13 -18.71
N ALA A 116 18.17 43.57 -17.99
CA ALA A 116 17.79 44.98 -17.91
C ALA A 116 18.90 45.85 -17.28
N VAL A 117 19.58 45.38 -16.23
CA VAL A 117 20.72 46.10 -15.64
C VAL A 117 21.88 46.21 -16.64
N VAL A 118 22.19 45.15 -17.40
CA VAL A 118 23.22 45.19 -18.47
C VAL A 118 22.88 46.26 -19.51
N GLY A 119 21.65 46.26 -20.00
CA GLY A 119 21.19 47.27 -20.97
C GLY A 119 21.35 48.69 -20.44
N ASN A 120 20.78 48.98 -19.27
CA ASN A 120 20.86 50.31 -18.63
C ASN A 120 22.31 50.79 -18.49
N LYS A 121 23.22 49.90 -18.07
CA LYS A 121 24.62 50.25 -17.85
C LYS A 121 25.42 50.46 -19.14
N LEU A 122 25.13 49.69 -20.18
CA LEU A 122 25.71 49.95 -21.51
C LEU A 122 25.19 51.26 -22.11
N GLN A 123 23.94 51.64 -21.82
CA GLN A 123 23.39 52.94 -22.21
C GLN A 123 24.09 54.10 -21.50
N GLU A 124 24.23 54.03 -20.17
CA GLU A 124 24.93 55.05 -19.36
C GLU A 124 26.38 55.27 -19.81
N LEU A 125 27.05 54.21 -20.29
CA LEU A 125 28.42 54.29 -20.80
C LEU A 125 28.51 54.78 -22.26
N GLY A 126 27.39 54.96 -22.95
CA GLY A 126 27.33 55.41 -24.35
C GLY A 126 27.70 54.33 -25.37
N VAL A 127 27.67 53.06 -24.97
CA VAL A 127 28.04 51.92 -25.84
C VAL A 127 26.91 51.57 -26.82
N ILE A 128 25.67 51.83 -26.43
CA ILE A 128 24.49 51.62 -27.27
C ILE A 128 24.49 52.65 -28.40
N LEU A 129 24.34 52.16 -29.64
CA LEU A 129 24.33 52.99 -30.84
C LEU A 129 22.93 53.59 -31.07
N ASP A 130 22.27 53.20 -32.15
CA ASP A 130 21.07 53.82 -32.72
C ASP A 130 19.85 52.88 -32.73
N SER A 131 20.04 51.62 -32.36
CA SER A 131 18.98 50.60 -32.29
C SER A 131 18.16 50.65 -30.99
N GLY A 132 18.58 51.44 -30.00
CA GLY A 132 17.84 51.66 -28.77
C GLY A 132 17.89 50.52 -27.75
N GLY A 133 18.78 49.52 -27.92
CA GLY A 133 18.90 48.43 -26.95
C GLY A 133 20.09 47.51 -27.16
N VAL A 134 20.17 46.49 -26.30
CA VAL A 134 21.11 45.36 -26.39
C VAL A 134 20.31 44.06 -26.41
N VAL A 135 20.79 43.08 -27.16
CA VAL A 135 20.25 41.72 -27.15
C VAL A 135 21.29 40.79 -26.55
N ILE A 136 20.89 39.99 -25.59
CA ILE A 136 21.73 38.93 -25.05
C ILE A 136 21.25 37.61 -25.65
N CYS A 137 22.14 36.91 -26.32
CA CYS A 137 21.87 35.61 -26.91
C CYS A 137 22.34 34.53 -25.93
N THR A 138 21.47 33.59 -25.55
CA THR A 138 21.88 32.42 -24.77
C THR A 138 21.63 31.15 -25.56
N TYR A 139 22.52 30.16 -25.41
CA TYR A 139 22.57 28.98 -26.27
C TYR A 139 21.96 27.75 -25.59
N PHE A 140 21.44 26.84 -26.39
CA PHE A 140 21.05 25.51 -25.93
C PHE A 140 22.17 24.50 -26.22
N PRO A 141 22.45 23.55 -25.30
CA PRO A 141 23.38 22.46 -25.58
C PRO A 141 23.01 21.72 -26.86
N ASP A 142 24.01 21.44 -27.70
CA ASP A 142 23.88 20.70 -28.97
C ASP A 142 22.88 21.29 -29.99
N SER A 143 22.51 22.57 -29.85
CA SER A 143 21.62 23.27 -30.78
C SER A 143 22.17 24.63 -31.22
N LYS A 144 21.79 25.05 -32.43
CA LYS A 144 22.02 26.41 -32.96
C LYS A 144 20.87 27.38 -32.68
N ASP A 145 19.83 26.90 -32.02
CA ASP A 145 18.73 27.73 -31.55
C ASP A 145 19.21 28.63 -30.43
N VAL A 146 18.56 29.78 -30.27
CA VAL A 146 18.94 30.76 -29.25
C VAL A 146 17.73 31.31 -28.54
N MET A 147 17.97 31.76 -27.31
CA MET A 147 17.06 32.68 -26.64
C MET A 147 17.62 34.10 -26.73
N HIS A 148 16.82 35.02 -27.24
CA HIS A 148 17.16 36.44 -27.30
C HIS A 148 16.50 37.17 -26.14
N TRP A 149 17.32 37.56 -25.17
CA TRP A 149 16.90 38.41 -24.05
C TRP A 149 17.13 39.85 -24.42
N THR A 150 16.05 40.59 -24.61
CA THR A 150 16.12 41.99 -25.03
C THR A 150 16.15 42.91 -23.81
N ALA A 151 17.01 43.93 -23.85
CA ALA A 151 16.92 45.09 -22.98
C ALA A 151 16.77 46.34 -23.87
N THR A 152 15.53 46.79 -24.01
CA THR A 152 15.14 47.98 -24.79
C THR A 152 14.60 49.05 -23.86
N PHE A 153 14.84 50.32 -24.20
CA PHE A 153 14.31 51.47 -23.46
C PHE A 153 13.02 52.01 -24.07
N ASP A 154 12.50 51.36 -25.12
CA ASP A 154 11.23 51.71 -25.72
C ASP A 154 10.07 51.19 -24.86
N PRO A 155 9.24 52.07 -24.26
CA PRO A 155 8.11 51.66 -23.44
C PRO A 155 7.05 50.84 -24.21
N ALA A 156 7.03 50.95 -25.56
CA ALA A 156 6.14 50.17 -26.42
C ALA A 156 6.60 48.71 -26.59
N HIS A 157 7.83 48.38 -26.19
CA HIS A 157 8.45 47.07 -26.36
C HIS A 157 8.88 46.49 -25.00
N PRO A 158 8.14 45.52 -24.45
CA PRO A 158 8.52 44.93 -23.17
C PRO A 158 9.81 44.11 -23.33
N SER A 159 10.76 44.32 -22.42
CA SER A 159 12.01 43.55 -22.35
C SER A 159 11.70 42.12 -21.88
N VAL A 160 11.52 41.21 -22.82
CA VAL A 160 11.20 39.78 -22.61
C VAL A 160 12.13 38.87 -23.42
N PRO A 161 12.26 37.59 -23.04
CA PRO A 161 12.95 36.59 -23.84
C PRO A 161 12.14 36.18 -25.08
N TYR A 162 12.83 36.00 -26.21
CA TYR A 162 12.26 35.50 -27.47
C TYR A 162 12.99 34.25 -27.96
N TYR A 163 12.28 33.14 -28.12
CA TYR A 163 12.82 31.94 -28.74
C TYR A 163 13.04 32.17 -30.23
N LEU A 164 14.24 31.89 -30.71
CA LEU A 164 14.62 32.02 -32.11
C LEU A 164 15.33 30.74 -32.57
N PRO A 165 14.64 29.85 -33.30
CA PRO A 165 15.27 28.65 -33.83
C PRO A 165 16.30 29.02 -34.89
N TYR A 166 17.23 28.13 -35.18
CA TYR A 166 18.18 28.26 -36.27
C TYR A 166 17.48 28.05 -37.61
N PHE A 167 17.80 28.93 -38.56
CA PHE A 167 17.38 28.82 -39.95
C PHE A 167 18.48 29.35 -40.86
N ASP A 168 18.57 28.76 -42.05
CA ASP A 168 19.67 29.04 -42.96
C ASP A 168 19.56 30.46 -43.55
N THR A 169 20.37 31.39 -43.02
CA THR A 169 20.52 32.75 -43.53
C THR A 169 21.98 33.17 -43.47
N PRO A 170 22.39 34.16 -44.30
CA PRO A 170 23.75 34.72 -44.22
C PRO A 170 24.10 35.23 -42.83
N ILE A 171 23.15 35.87 -42.12
CA ILE A 171 23.37 36.35 -40.75
C ILE A 171 23.73 35.19 -39.81
N TRP A 172 22.92 34.13 -39.78
CA TRP A 172 23.18 32.99 -38.89
C TRP A 172 24.42 32.18 -39.29
N LYS A 173 24.64 31.96 -40.60
CA LYS A 173 25.82 31.24 -41.10
C LYS A 173 27.10 31.90 -40.64
N GLU A 174 27.21 33.21 -40.82
CA GLU A 174 28.45 33.93 -40.53
C GLU A 174 28.69 34.16 -39.04
N THR A 175 27.63 34.49 -38.28
CA THR A 175 27.75 34.65 -36.82
C THR A 175 28.14 33.34 -36.13
N TRP A 176 27.52 32.22 -36.51
CA TRP A 176 27.89 30.91 -35.96
C TRP A 176 29.25 30.41 -36.45
N ALA A 177 29.65 30.71 -37.69
CA ALA A 177 30.99 30.42 -38.17
C ALA A 177 32.06 31.15 -37.33
N SER A 178 31.83 32.44 -37.01
CA SER A 178 32.74 33.17 -36.11
C SER A 178 32.77 32.59 -34.70
N LYS A 179 31.63 32.15 -34.14
CA LYS A 179 31.56 31.62 -32.77
C LYS A 179 32.18 30.22 -32.61
N TRP A 180 32.05 29.34 -33.61
CA TRP A 180 32.36 27.91 -33.48
C TRP A 180 33.41 27.38 -34.45
N GLU A 181 33.58 28.03 -35.60
CA GLU A 181 34.57 27.63 -36.60
C GLU A 181 35.84 28.48 -36.47
N SER A 182 35.74 29.66 -35.84
CA SER A 182 36.83 30.57 -35.53
C SER A 182 36.95 30.72 -34.00
N ASP A 183 38.16 30.85 -33.45
CA ASP A 183 38.39 31.08 -32.01
C ASP A 183 38.20 32.56 -31.65
N ASP A 184 37.17 33.19 -32.24
CA ASP A 184 36.92 34.62 -32.10
C ASP A 184 36.18 34.91 -30.78
N ASP A 185 36.64 35.94 -30.07
CA ASP A 185 35.94 36.48 -28.90
C ASP A 185 34.99 37.64 -29.25
N PHE A 186 34.98 38.07 -30.52
CA PHE A 186 34.16 39.16 -31.03
C PHE A 186 33.90 39.05 -32.53
N PHE A 187 32.69 39.41 -32.95
CA PHE A 187 32.29 39.47 -34.34
C PHE A 187 31.64 40.81 -34.63
N GLU A 188 31.97 41.44 -35.76
CA GLU A 188 31.19 42.55 -36.28
C GLU A 188 31.05 42.50 -37.80
N LYS A 189 29.85 42.78 -38.30
CA LYS A 189 29.60 42.85 -39.74
C LYS A 189 28.40 43.72 -40.06
N ILE A 190 28.48 44.43 -41.18
CA ILE A 190 27.33 45.10 -41.83
C ILE A 190 26.71 44.13 -42.83
N PHE A 191 25.45 43.78 -42.64
CA PHE A 191 24.69 42.93 -43.54
C PHE A 191 23.92 43.76 -44.57
N SER A 192 23.77 43.20 -45.77
CA SER A 192 23.01 43.84 -46.82
C SER A 192 21.52 43.94 -46.47
N PHE A 193 20.82 44.95 -47.00
CA PHE A 193 19.38 45.11 -46.84
C PHE A 193 18.60 43.83 -47.21
N LYS A 194 19.04 43.14 -48.26
CA LYS A 194 18.46 41.88 -48.72
C LYS A 194 18.60 40.77 -47.67
N ASP A 195 19.81 40.55 -47.15
CA ASP A 195 20.08 39.46 -46.22
C ASP A 195 19.39 39.68 -44.87
N LYS A 196 19.37 40.93 -44.41
CA LYS A 196 18.68 41.29 -43.17
C LYS A 196 17.15 41.18 -43.30
N ASN A 197 16.53 41.66 -44.38
CA ASN A 197 15.08 41.49 -44.54
C ASN A 197 14.70 40.02 -44.73
N HIS A 198 15.53 39.23 -45.40
CA HIS A 198 15.34 37.78 -45.48
C HIS A 198 15.33 37.13 -44.09
N PHE A 199 16.27 37.54 -43.21
CA PHE A 199 16.31 37.07 -41.82
C PHE A 199 15.04 37.44 -41.04
N PHE A 200 14.64 38.72 -41.03
CA PHE A 200 13.47 39.16 -40.26
C PHE A 200 12.16 38.55 -40.76
N HIS A 201 11.96 38.44 -42.08
CA HIS A 201 10.79 37.75 -42.62
C HIS A 201 10.69 36.30 -42.12
N LYS A 202 11.81 35.58 -42.10
CA LYS A 202 11.80 34.20 -41.61
C LYS A 202 11.60 34.15 -40.09
N ALA A 203 12.28 35.01 -39.33
CA ALA A 203 12.10 35.12 -37.89
C ALA A 203 10.65 35.40 -37.50
N PHE A 204 9.95 36.31 -38.18
CA PHE A 204 8.53 36.60 -37.92
C PHE A 204 7.59 35.44 -38.20
N GLU A 205 8.01 34.45 -39.00
CA GLU A 205 7.21 33.27 -39.32
C GLU A 205 7.38 32.16 -38.29
N ILE A 206 8.63 31.84 -37.91
CA ILE A 206 8.96 30.60 -37.20
C ILE A 206 9.38 30.76 -35.74
N SER A 207 9.46 32.00 -35.25
CA SER A 207 10.00 32.31 -33.92
C SER A 207 9.05 33.15 -33.09
N ASP A 208 9.42 33.44 -31.84
CA ASP A 208 8.66 34.34 -30.98
C ASP A 208 8.67 35.80 -31.48
N TYR A 209 9.52 36.15 -32.45
CA TYR A 209 9.48 37.47 -33.10
C TYR A 209 8.15 37.72 -33.81
N LYS A 210 7.35 36.68 -34.10
CA LYS A 210 5.97 36.82 -34.57
C LYS A 210 5.09 37.62 -33.61
N ASN A 211 5.43 37.65 -32.32
CA ASN A 211 4.70 38.35 -31.27
C ASN A 211 5.11 39.82 -31.14
N LEU A 212 6.10 40.30 -31.91
CA LEU A 212 6.47 41.71 -31.92
C LEU A 212 5.33 42.58 -32.50
N PRO A 213 5.18 43.83 -32.04
CA PRO A 213 4.17 44.75 -32.59
C PRO A 213 4.34 44.94 -34.10
N GLU A 214 3.23 44.98 -34.84
CA GLU A 214 3.24 45.10 -36.30
C GLU A 214 3.90 46.40 -36.82
N GLU A 215 3.78 47.50 -36.07
CA GLU A 215 4.46 48.76 -36.40
C GLU A 215 5.99 48.60 -36.32
N HIS A 216 6.47 47.94 -35.28
CA HIS A 216 7.89 47.68 -35.10
C HIS A 216 8.46 46.71 -36.15
N LYS A 217 7.69 45.69 -36.57
CA LYS A 217 8.09 44.83 -37.70
C LYS A 217 8.28 45.64 -38.98
N LYS A 218 7.40 46.61 -39.26
CA LYS A 218 7.51 47.49 -40.44
C LYS A 218 8.74 48.41 -40.35
N GLU A 219 8.99 49.00 -39.18
CA GLU A 219 10.20 49.80 -38.93
C GLU A 219 11.45 48.97 -39.15
N LEU A 220 11.52 47.78 -38.53
CA LEU A 220 12.64 46.86 -38.69
C LEU A 220 12.86 46.53 -40.14
N LEU A 221 11.84 46.29 -40.97
CA LEU A 221 12.00 45.99 -42.40
C LEU A 221 12.39 47.22 -43.26
N ALA A 222 12.04 48.44 -42.82
CA ALA A 222 12.32 49.69 -43.55
C ALA A 222 13.77 50.17 -43.38
N VAL A 223 14.45 49.78 -42.30
CA VAL A 223 15.85 50.15 -42.05
C VAL A 223 16.78 49.60 -43.14
N GLU A 224 17.53 50.48 -43.82
CA GLU A 224 18.41 50.12 -44.95
C GLU A 224 19.69 49.37 -44.54
N ASN A 225 20.24 49.67 -43.35
CA ASN A 225 21.53 49.13 -42.89
C ASN A 225 21.35 48.31 -41.62
N HIS A 226 22.05 47.18 -41.51
CA HIS A 226 22.03 46.37 -40.30
C HIS A 226 23.43 45.88 -39.96
N ALA A 227 24.09 46.57 -39.03
CA ALA A 227 25.33 46.08 -38.46
C ALA A 227 25.03 45.31 -37.17
N LEU A 228 25.74 44.21 -36.96
CA LEU A 228 25.69 43.46 -35.72
C LEU A 228 27.08 43.39 -35.13
N SER A 229 27.19 43.65 -33.83
CA SER A 229 28.42 43.48 -33.05
C SER A 229 28.15 42.51 -31.90
N PHE A 230 28.82 41.37 -31.91
CA PHE A 230 28.73 40.32 -30.89
C PHE A 230 30.00 40.24 -30.07
N ALA A 231 29.86 40.15 -28.76
CA ALA A 231 30.90 39.69 -27.84
C ALA A 231 30.56 38.27 -27.38
N TRP A 232 31.36 37.29 -27.81
CA TRP A 232 31.09 35.87 -27.61
C TRP A 232 31.53 35.39 -26.22
N GLN A 233 30.74 34.51 -25.59
CA GLN A 233 31.11 33.71 -24.42
C GLN A 233 30.70 32.25 -24.63
N THR A 234 30.96 31.37 -23.66
CA THR A 234 30.70 29.92 -23.81
C THR A 234 29.21 29.62 -23.94
N ASN A 235 28.37 30.16 -23.07
CA ASN A 235 26.94 29.86 -23.01
C ASN A 235 26.05 31.06 -23.43
N SER A 236 26.66 32.22 -23.63
CA SER A 236 25.96 33.45 -23.98
C SER A 236 26.77 34.37 -24.90
N ALA A 237 26.13 35.43 -25.40
CA ALA A 237 26.78 36.57 -26.03
C ALA A 237 25.97 37.84 -25.84
N LEU A 238 26.65 38.98 -25.91
CA LEU A 238 26.01 40.29 -26.01
C LEU A 238 26.09 40.77 -27.45
N MET A 239 24.96 41.18 -27.99
CA MET A 239 24.77 41.68 -29.35
C MET A 239 24.26 43.12 -29.31
N ILE A 240 24.98 44.02 -29.97
CA ILE A 240 24.54 45.39 -30.23
C ILE A 240 24.20 45.52 -31.72
N PRO A 241 22.93 45.71 -32.08
CA PRO A 241 22.55 46.05 -33.45
C PRO A 241 22.77 47.53 -33.75
N SER A 242 23.03 47.87 -35.02
CA SER A 242 22.99 49.24 -35.54
C SER A 242 22.12 49.31 -36.79
N HIS A 243 21.24 50.31 -36.84
CA HIS A 243 20.30 50.56 -37.95
C HIS A 243 20.87 51.54 -39.00
N THR A 244 21.97 52.22 -38.67
CA THR A 244 22.70 53.16 -39.52
C THR A 244 23.95 52.54 -40.14
N GLY A 245 24.23 51.26 -39.84
CA GLY A 245 25.40 50.55 -40.36
C GLY A 245 26.71 50.95 -39.67
N LYS A 246 26.66 51.55 -38.47
CA LYS A 246 27.85 51.93 -37.72
C LYS A 246 28.42 50.72 -36.98
N LEU A 247 29.73 50.54 -37.08
CA LEU A 247 30.50 49.58 -36.27
C LEU A 247 30.92 50.21 -34.95
N LEU A 248 31.17 49.39 -33.94
CA LEU A 248 31.57 49.87 -32.61
C LEU A 248 33.02 50.41 -32.65
N PRO A 249 33.30 51.58 -32.04
CA PRO A 249 34.68 52.02 -31.77
C PRO A 249 35.43 51.02 -30.89
N GLU A 250 36.76 50.98 -30.98
CA GLU A 250 37.58 49.99 -30.27
C GLU A 250 37.36 49.98 -28.75
N GLU A 251 37.22 51.16 -28.12
CA GLU A 251 36.87 51.28 -26.69
C GLU A 251 35.57 50.54 -26.37
N HIS A 252 34.53 50.72 -27.20
CA HIS A 252 33.22 50.11 -26.97
C HIS A 252 33.24 48.59 -27.16
N LYS A 253 34.07 48.06 -28.07
CA LYS A 253 34.29 46.62 -28.21
C LYS A 253 34.87 46.03 -26.93
N ILE A 254 35.88 46.68 -26.36
CA ILE A 254 36.51 46.26 -25.10
C ILE A 254 35.48 46.27 -23.95
N ILE A 255 34.65 47.31 -23.86
CA ILE A 255 33.58 47.39 -22.86
C ILE A 255 32.58 46.24 -23.06
N LEU A 256 32.09 46.03 -24.28
CA LEU A 256 31.11 44.97 -24.58
C LEU A 256 31.63 43.58 -24.21
N LYS A 257 32.90 43.28 -24.52
CA LYS A 257 33.58 42.04 -24.12
C LYS A 257 33.60 41.84 -22.60
N ARG A 258 33.87 42.91 -21.84
CA ARG A 258 33.88 42.85 -20.36
C ARG A 258 32.48 42.61 -19.79
N PHE A 259 31.46 43.27 -20.35
CA PHE A 259 30.07 43.04 -19.97
C PHE A 259 29.62 41.61 -20.31
N ALA A 260 30.01 41.09 -21.47
CA ALA A 260 29.69 39.72 -21.87
C ALA A 260 30.26 38.71 -20.88
N ARG A 261 31.52 38.89 -20.47
CA ARG A 261 32.16 38.04 -19.44
C ARG A 261 31.43 38.08 -18.10
N VAL A 262 30.98 39.25 -17.66
CA VAL A 262 30.22 39.38 -16.40
C VAL A 262 28.83 38.76 -16.52
N PHE A 263 28.15 38.95 -17.66
CA PHE A 263 26.86 38.33 -17.90
C PHE A 263 26.95 36.80 -18.00
N GLU A 264 28.00 36.25 -18.60
CA GLU A 264 28.24 34.80 -18.64
C GLU A 264 28.22 34.18 -17.24
N GLN A 265 28.84 34.84 -16.25
CA GLN A 265 28.78 34.39 -14.85
C GLN A 265 27.34 34.40 -14.30
N ALA A 266 26.55 35.40 -14.67
CA ALA A 266 25.14 35.46 -14.30
C ALA A 266 24.32 34.36 -14.96
N TYR A 267 24.60 34.03 -16.21
CA TYR A 267 23.92 32.97 -16.94
C TYR A 267 24.30 31.58 -16.40
N ILE A 268 25.57 31.36 -16.04
CA ILE A 268 25.99 30.14 -15.32
C ILE A 268 25.20 29.99 -14.01
N ARG A 269 25.07 31.05 -13.22
CA ARG A 269 24.23 31.03 -12.00
C ARG A 269 22.77 30.71 -12.31
N PHE A 270 22.21 31.26 -13.37
CA PHE A 270 20.84 30.93 -13.82
C PHE A 270 20.71 29.43 -14.12
N MET A 271 21.64 28.85 -14.87
CA MET A 271 21.64 27.41 -15.17
C MET A 271 21.79 26.57 -13.90
N ASP A 272 22.65 26.99 -12.97
CA ASP A 272 22.81 26.33 -11.67
C ASP A 272 21.52 26.39 -10.83
N LEU A 273 20.80 27.51 -10.84
CA LEU A 273 19.50 27.64 -10.17
C LEU A 273 18.44 26.75 -10.81
N GLN A 274 18.33 26.70 -12.14
CA GLN A 274 17.40 25.78 -12.83
C GLN A 274 17.69 24.32 -12.46
N LYS A 275 18.97 23.95 -12.42
CA LYS A 275 19.39 22.61 -12.02
C LYS A 275 19.05 22.33 -10.55
N ALA A 276 19.27 23.29 -9.66
CA ALA A 276 18.93 23.16 -8.25
C ALA A 276 17.42 23.03 -8.02
N GLU A 277 16.58 23.78 -8.74
CA GLU A 277 15.13 23.67 -8.70
C GLU A 277 14.63 22.32 -9.21
N ALA A 278 15.16 21.86 -10.35
CA ALA A 278 14.84 20.53 -10.88
C ALA A 278 15.24 19.41 -9.91
N GLN A 279 16.41 19.52 -9.27
CA GLN A 279 16.87 18.57 -8.24
C GLN A 279 15.98 18.60 -6.99
N ALA A 280 15.59 19.78 -6.52
CA ALA A 280 14.69 19.93 -5.38
C ALA A 280 13.31 19.32 -5.69
N ARG A 281 12.80 19.54 -6.91
CA ARG A 281 11.54 18.94 -7.38
C ARG A 281 11.62 17.41 -7.44
N GLU A 282 12.70 16.86 -8.00
CA GLU A 282 12.91 15.41 -8.04
C GLU A 282 13.05 14.80 -6.63
N ALA A 283 13.75 15.49 -5.71
CA ALA A 283 13.86 15.06 -4.32
C ALA A 283 12.51 15.06 -3.60
N GLN A 284 11.62 16.02 -3.87
CA GLN A 284 10.24 16.01 -3.37
C GLN A 284 9.45 14.80 -3.87
N ILE A 285 9.59 14.45 -5.16
CA ILE A 285 8.94 13.28 -5.75
C ILE A 285 9.46 12.00 -5.09
N GLU A 286 10.77 11.81 -4.96
CA GLU A 286 11.33 10.62 -4.29
C GLU A 286 10.93 10.54 -2.81
N ALA A 287 10.89 11.66 -2.09
CA ALA A 287 10.42 11.67 -0.70
C ALA A 287 8.95 11.22 -0.59
N ALA A 288 8.09 11.65 -1.51
CA ALA A 288 6.70 11.20 -1.59
C ALA A 288 6.60 9.69 -1.87
N LEU A 289 7.37 9.18 -2.84
CA LEU A 289 7.44 7.74 -3.14
C LEU A 289 7.91 6.93 -1.93
N GLU A 290 8.92 7.42 -1.21
CA GLU A 290 9.48 6.72 -0.05
C GLU A 290 8.52 6.66 1.14
N LYS A 291 7.72 7.71 1.36
CA LYS A 291 6.63 7.64 2.37
C LYS A 291 5.62 6.55 2.05
N VAL A 292 5.28 6.36 0.77
CA VAL A 292 4.37 5.26 0.34
C VAL A 292 5.04 3.90 0.56
N ARG A 293 6.33 3.74 0.21
CA ARG A 293 7.11 2.51 0.48
C ARG A 293 7.19 2.19 1.98
N SER A 294 7.53 3.20 2.79
CA SER A 294 7.61 3.07 4.25
C SER A 294 6.26 2.66 4.84
N ARG A 295 5.15 3.29 4.42
CA ARG A 295 3.80 2.92 4.87
C ARG A 295 3.42 1.51 4.46
N THR A 296 3.85 1.08 3.27
CA THR A 296 3.67 -0.29 2.78
C THR A 296 4.43 -1.30 3.64
N MET A 297 5.70 -1.03 3.96
CA MET A 297 6.51 -1.89 4.83
C MET A 297 5.93 -2.04 6.22
N ALA A 298 5.30 -0.98 6.75
CA ALA A 298 4.63 -0.97 8.04
C ALA A 298 3.30 -1.76 8.08
N MET A 299 2.82 -2.31 6.95
CA MET A 299 1.62 -3.15 6.94
C MET A 299 1.91 -4.52 7.58
N HIS A 300 1.11 -4.87 8.59
CA HIS A 300 1.13 -6.18 9.27
C HIS A 300 -0.13 -7.00 9.04
N LYS A 301 -1.24 -6.37 8.64
CA LYS A 301 -2.50 -7.04 8.28
C LYS A 301 -3.00 -6.55 6.93
N SER A 302 -3.66 -7.43 6.18
CA SER A 302 -4.22 -7.10 4.86
C SER A 302 -5.21 -5.93 4.93
N GLN A 303 -6.00 -5.84 6.01
CA GLN A 303 -6.94 -4.75 6.26
C GLN A 303 -6.28 -3.36 6.32
N GLU A 304 -4.96 -3.26 6.52
CA GLU A 304 -4.23 -1.98 6.61
C GLU A 304 -3.94 -1.33 5.27
N LEU A 305 -4.25 -1.97 4.14
CA LEU A 305 -4.02 -1.41 2.80
C LEU A 305 -4.66 -0.02 2.63
N HIS A 306 -5.83 0.22 3.23
CA HIS A 306 -6.49 1.52 3.21
C HIS A 306 -5.57 2.64 3.73
N LYS A 307 -4.69 2.37 4.69
CA LYS A 307 -3.74 3.36 5.22
C LYS A 307 -2.67 3.76 4.20
N VAL A 308 -2.26 2.83 3.33
CA VAL A 308 -1.35 3.13 2.20
C VAL A 308 -2.10 3.97 1.17
N VAL A 309 -3.35 3.62 0.86
CA VAL A 309 -4.23 4.39 -0.03
C VAL A 309 -4.33 5.85 0.43
N LEU A 310 -4.57 6.10 1.73
CA LEU A 310 -4.59 7.46 2.29
C LEU A 310 -3.28 8.21 2.04
N THR A 311 -2.15 7.53 2.21
CA THR A 311 -0.82 8.12 2.08
C THR A 311 -0.55 8.52 0.64
N VAL A 312 -0.84 7.63 -0.32
CA VAL A 312 -0.72 7.94 -1.76
C VAL A 312 -1.56 9.15 -2.13
N SER A 313 -2.82 9.20 -1.70
CA SER A 313 -3.69 10.34 -1.99
C SER A 313 -3.19 11.66 -1.38
N GLN A 314 -2.61 11.60 -0.17
CA GLN A 314 -2.03 12.77 0.46
C GLN A 314 -0.77 13.25 -0.26
N GLU A 315 0.11 12.33 -0.66
CA GLU A 315 1.35 12.69 -1.35
C GLU A 315 1.09 13.24 -2.76
N ILE A 316 0.06 12.77 -3.48
CA ILE A 316 -0.36 13.39 -4.76
C ILE A 316 -0.69 14.88 -4.55
N ARG A 317 -1.41 15.22 -3.47
CA ARG A 317 -1.71 16.62 -3.14
C ARG A 317 -0.48 17.41 -2.69
N ASN A 318 0.39 16.81 -1.88
CA ASN A 318 1.62 17.46 -1.41
C ASN A 318 2.59 17.79 -2.57
N LEU A 319 2.57 17.01 -3.64
CA LEU A 319 3.35 17.27 -4.86
C LEU A 319 2.78 18.42 -5.71
N GLY A 320 1.67 19.04 -5.30
CA GLY A 320 1.09 20.20 -5.97
C GLY A 320 0.34 19.87 -7.26
N LEU A 321 -0.03 18.61 -7.49
CA LEU A 321 -0.85 18.25 -8.65
C LEU A 321 -2.24 18.88 -8.50
N ASN A 322 -2.67 19.64 -9.51
CA ASN A 322 -4.01 20.21 -9.53
C ASN A 322 -5.03 19.10 -9.82
N ILE A 323 -5.60 18.51 -8.78
CA ILE A 323 -6.57 17.42 -8.87
C ILE A 323 -7.80 17.71 -8.03
N SER A 324 -8.97 17.27 -8.49
CA SER A 324 -10.23 17.31 -7.74
C SER A 324 -10.49 16.00 -6.99
N ALA A 325 -9.96 14.88 -7.48
CA ALA A 325 -10.04 13.59 -6.79
C ALA A 325 -8.89 12.66 -7.23
N ALA A 326 -8.46 11.80 -6.31
CA ALA A 326 -7.60 10.67 -6.57
C ALA A 326 -8.38 9.37 -6.32
N HIS A 327 -8.03 8.36 -7.10
CA HIS A 327 -8.64 7.04 -7.07
C HIS A 327 -7.53 6.00 -7.06
N ILE A 328 -7.71 4.95 -6.29
CA ILE A 328 -6.83 3.80 -6.33
C ILE A 328 -7.65 2.61 -6.74
N TYR A 329 -7.21 1.94 -7.79
CA TYR A 329 -7.94 0.87 -8.44
C TYR A 329 -7.40 -0.49 -8.04
N ARG A 330 -8.32 -1.44 -7.85
CA ARG A 330 -8.05 -2.88 -7.85
C ARG A 330 -8.70 -3.49 -9.08
N PHE A 331 -7.95 -4.28 -9.81
CA PHE A 331 -8.42 -4.89 -11.04
C PHE A 331 -8.67 -6.39 -10.87
N GLU A 332 -9.91 -6.81 -11.10
CA GLU A 332 -10.25 -8.23 -11.19
C GLU A 332 -10.12 -8.73 -12.62
N LYS A 333 -9.66 -9.98 -12.77
CA LYS A 333 -9.44 -10.60 -14.07
C LYS A 333 -10.77 -10.87 -14.77
N GLY A 334 -10.94 -10.31 -15.98
CA GLY A 334 -12.13 -10.50 -16.79
C GLY A 334 -13.31 -9.59 -16.42
N ASP A 335 -13.23 -8.87 -15.29
CA ASP A 335 -14.27 -7.90 -14.93
C ASP A 335 -14.05 -6.55 -15.63
N LYS A 336 -15.14 -6.02 -16.19
CA LYS A 336 -15.23 -4.67 -16.77
C LYS A 336 -15.67 -3.62 -15.73
N GLY A 337 -16.18 -4.07 -14.58
CA GLY A 337 -16.37 -3.23 -13.40
C GLY A 337 -15.04 -2.76 -12.82
N ILE A 338 -15.13 -1.86 -11.84
CA ILE A 338 -13.96 -1.24 -11.21
C ILE A 338 -14.14 -1.27 -9.70
N ASN A 339 -13.19 -1.87 -9.01
CA ASN A 339 -13.03 -1.70 -7.57
C ASN A 339 -12.10 -0.51 -7.32
N MET A 340 -12.52 0.46 -6.52
CA MET A 340 -11.66 1.57 -6.19
C MET A 340 -11.88 2.14 -4.79
N TRP A 341 -10.80 2.68 -4.23
CA TRP A 341 -10.84 3.64 -3.14
C TRP A 341 -10.88 5.04 -3.71
N VAL A 342 -11.67 5.92 -3.09
CA VAL A 342 -11.88 7.30 -3.54
C VAL A 342 -11.37 8.27 -2.47
N ALA A 343 -10.53 9.21 -2.87
CA ALA A 343 -10.05 10.30 -2.04
C ALA A 343 -10.23 11.63 -2.77
N GLY A 344 -11.08 12.52 -2.25
CA GLY A 344 -11.31 13.83 -2.85
C GLY A 344 -11.62 14.90 -1.82
N ASP A 345 -12.01 16.08 -2.27
CA ASP A 345 -12.28 17.24 -1.38
C ASP A 345 -13.47 17.01 -0.43
N GLY A 346 -14.31 15.99 -0.71
CA GLY A 346 -15.38 15.53 0.17
C GLY A 346 -14.96 14.51 1.24
N GLY A 347 -13.66 14.25 1.38
CA GLY A 347 -13.10 13.26 2.33
C GLY A 347 -12.50 12.04 1.64
N ILE A 348 -11.98 11.13 2.47
CA ILE A 348 -11.42 9.86 2.01
C ILE A 348 -12.33 8.73 2.46
N TYR A 349 -12.72 7.88 1.52
CA TYR A 349 -13.54 6.71 1.79
C TYR A 349 -12.59 5.53 2.07
N PRO A 350 -12.52 5.04 3.33
CA PRO A 350 -11.51 4.06 3.73
C PRO A 350 -11.78 2.67 3.15
N ASN A 351 -13.02 2.40 2.73
CA ASN A 351 -13.43 1.12 2.20
C ASN A 351 -13.36 1.11 0.67
N GLU A 352 -13.00 -0.06 0.12
CA GLU A 352 -13.08 -0.31 -1.30
C GLU A 352 -14.54 -0.28 -1.76
N VAL A 353 -14.81 0.34 -2.90
CA VAL A 353 -16.15 0.39 -3.47
C VAL A 353 -16.15 -0.22 -4.86
N TYR A 354 -17.08 -1.15 -5.08
CA TYR A 354 -17.30 -1.76 -6.39
C TYR A 354 -18.25 -0.91 -7.22
N PHE A 355 -17.80 -0.51 -8.40
CA PHE A 355 -18.61 0.17 -9.41
C PHE A 355 -18.90 -0.81 -10.56
N PRO A 356 -20.16 -1.25 -10.72
CA PRO A 356 -20.54 -2.16 -11.78
C PRO A 356 -20.35 -1.48 -13.14
N TYR A 357 -19.97 -2.28 -14.14
CA TYR A 357 -19.71 -1.81 -15.49
C TYR A 357 -20.85 -0.95 -16.04
N PHE A 358 -20.46 0.15 -16.68
CA PHE A 358 -21.36 1.06 -17.36
C PHE A 358 -20.78 1.44 -18.72
N LYS A 359 -21.58 1.32 -19.77
CA LYS A 359 -21.15 1.64 -21.15
C LYS A 359 -20.82 3.13 -21.26
N HIS A 360 -19.52 3.44 -21.17
CA HIS A 360 -18.93 4.77 -21.15
C HIS A 360 -17.42 4.66 -21.41
N GLN A 361 -16.84 5.67 -22.08
CA GLN A 361 -15.42 5.67 -22.49
C GLN A 361 -14.43 5.43 -21.33
N PHE A 362 -14.79 5.85 -20.12
CA PHE A 362 -14.01 5.64 -18.90
C PHE A 362 -13.82 4.14 -18.59
N PHE A 363 -14.91 3.37 -18.52
CA PHE A 363 -14.83 1.93 -18.21
C PHE A 363 -14.21 1.15 -19.37
N ASP A 364 -14.65 1.43 -20.60
CA ASP A 364 -14.15 0.76 -21.80
C ASP A 364 -12.66 1.04 -22.03
N GLY A 365 -12.24 2.28 -21.81
CA GLY A 365 -10.86 2.72 -21.97
C GLY A 365 -9.91 2.12 -20.94
N ILE A 366 -10.29 2.10 -19.66
CA ILE A 366 -9.52 1.42 -18.61
C ILE A 366 -9.42 -0.08 -18.89
N TYR A 367 -10.54 -0.73 -19.23
CA TYR A 367 -10.53 -2.17 -19.55
C TYR A 367 -9.65 -2.46 -20.76
N HIS A 368 -9.78 -1.69 -21.85
CA HIS A 368 -8.98 -1.88 -23.06
C HIS A 368 -7.49 -1.66 -22.80
N ALA A 369 -7.12 -0.58 -22.08
CA ALA A 369 -5.74 -0.30 -21.71
C ALA A 369 -5.13 -1.44 -20.88
N ARG A 370 -5.88 -2.01 -19.92
CA ARG A 370 -5.44 -3.19 -19.16
C ARG A 370 -5.25 -4.42 -20.06
N THR A 371 -6.22 -4.74 -20.91
CA THR A 371 -6.14 -5.94 -21.78
C THR A 371 -5.05 -5.85 -22.86
N THR A 372 -4.59 -4.64 -23.17
CA THR A 372 -3.52 -4.37 -24.14
C THR A 372 -2.18 -4.06 -23.47
N ASN A 373 -2.06 -4.25 -22.15
CA ASN A 373 -0.85 -3.97 -21.36
C ASN A 373 -0.31 -2.54 -21.50
N LYS A 374 -1.20 -1.54 -21.68
CA LYS A 374 -0.81 -0.14 -21.60
C LYS A 374 -0.55 0.25 -20.15
N THR A 375 0.41 1.15 -19.94
CA THR A 375 0.78 1.67 -18.62
C THR A 375 -0.08 2.85 -18.18
N PHE A 376 -0.92 3.39 -19.07
CA PHE A 376 -1.84 4.47 -18.77
C PHE A 376 -3.10 4.42 -19.64
N PHE A 377 -4.16 5.02 -19.11
CA PHE A 377 -5.35 5.44 -19.82
C PHE A 377 -5.57 6.93 -19.57
N THR A 378 -5.85 7.68 -20.63
CA THR A 378 -6.19 9.10 -20.55
C THR A 378 -7.58 9.33 -21.12
N MET A 379 -8.29 10.27 -20.51
CA MET A 379 -9.58 10.75 -20.93
C MET A 379 -9.53 12.27 -20.87
N SER A 380 -9.44 12.91 -22.04
CA SER A 380 -9.59 14.35 -22.18
C SER A 380 -11.01 14.78 -21.78
N GLY A 381 -11.21 16.10 -21.65
CA GLY A 381 -12.49 16.70 -21.29
C GLY A 381 -13.66 16.13 -22.10
N THR A 382 -14.73 15.76 -21.41
CA THR A 382 -15.99 15.31 -22.03
C THR A 382 -17.11 16.34 -21.85
N SER A 383 -18.21 16.20 -22.60
CA SER A 383 -19.37 17.07 -22.43
C SER A 383 -19.96 16.99 -21.02
N LYS A 384 -20.50 18.10 -20.50
CA LYS A 384 -21.22 18.14 -19.21
C LYS A 384 -22.27 17.04 -19.09
N LYS A 385 -22.95 16.71 -20.20
CA LYS A 385 -23.98 15.66 -20.27
C LYS A 385 -23.40 14.27 -20.00
N GLU A 386 -22.33 13.87 -20.70
CA GLU A 386 -21.69 12.56 -20.49
C GLU A 386 -21.02 12.45 -19.13
N LYS A 387 -20.33 13.51 -18.68
CA LYS A 387 -19.77 13.61 -17.33
C LYS A 387 -20.83 13.37 -16.25
N ASN A 388 -21.95 14.11 -16.30
CA ASN A 388 -23.05 13.98 -15.33
C ASN A 388 -23.74 12.61 -15.41
N ARG A 389 -23.79 12.00 -16.59
CA ARG A 389 -24.32 10.63 -16.78
C ARG A 389 -23.45 9.61 -16.04
N LEU A 390 -22.12 9.65 -16.19
CA LEU A 390 -21.21 8.77 -15.46
C LEU A 390 -21.25 9.06 -13.96
N TYR A 391 -21.18 10.32 -13.52
CA TYR A 391 -21.17 10.66 -12.09
C TYR A 391 -22.43 10.17 -11.35
N ARG A 392 -23.62 10.29 -11.96
CA ARG A 392 -24.86 9.73 -11.37
C ARG A 392 -24.85 8.21 -11.28
N HIS A 393 -24.29 7.51 -12.27
CA HIS A 393 -24.12 6.05 -12.21
C HIS A 393 -23.21 5.65 -11.04
N LEU A 394 -22.08 6.35 -10.87
CA LEU A 394 -21.15 6.10 -9.77
C LEU A 394 -21.84 6.31 -8.41
N LEU A 395 -22.58 7.40 -8.22
CA LEU A 395 -23.31 7.66 -6.97
C LEU A 395 -24.38 6.58 -6.67
N ASN A 396 -25.20 6.23 -7.66
CA ASN A 396 -26.32 5.30 -7.46
C ASN A 396 -25.86 3.87 -7.19
N SER A 397 -24.69 3.47 -7.72
CA SER A 397 -24.19 2.10 -7.61
C SER A 397 -23.39 1.81 -6.34
N SER A 398 -22.86 2.84 -5.68
CA SER A 398 -21.79 2.71 -4.69
C SER A 398 -22.22 2.89 -3.23
N LYS A 399 -23.46 3.37 -2.99
CA LYS A 399 -23.95 3.79 -1.66
C LYS A 399 -22.98 4.73 -0.91
N ILE A 400 -22.12 5.44 -1.63
CA ILE A 400 -21.17 6.40 -1.04
C ILE A 400 -21.95 7.65 -0.62
N GLU A 401 -21.82 8.03 0.65
CA GLU A 401 -22.36 9.28 1.17
C GLU A 401 -21.41 10.45 0.87
N ILE A 402 -21.75 11.23 -0.15
CA ILE A 402 -21.04 12.47 -0.52
C ILE A 402 -21.86 13.67 -0.05
N SER A 403 -21.21 14.72 0.46
CA SER A 403 -21.88 15.97 0.84
C SER A 403 -22.64 16.60 -0.34
N GLU A 404 -23.79 17.23 -0.06
CA GLU A 404 -24.59 17.88 -1.09
C GLU A 404 -23.82 19.00 -1.82
N ASP A 405 -22.99 19.75 -1.10
CA ASP A 405 -22.12 20.78 -1.69
C ASP A 405 -21.14 20.18 -2.70
N ARG A 406 -20.55 19.02 -2.40
CA ARG A 406 -19.63 18.35 -3.33
C ARG A 406 -20.38 17.78 -4.53
N LYS A 407 -21.57 17.20 -4.32
CA LYS A 407 -22.42 16.75 -5.45
C LYS A 407 -22.74 17.91 -6.39
N LYS A 408 -23.14 19.05 -5.84
CA LYS A 408 -23.42 20.27 -6.61
C LYS A 408 -22.19 20.76 -7.36
N TYR A 409 -21.05 20.88 -6.68
CA TYR A 409 -19.79 21.30 -7.29
C TYR A 409 -19.38 20.43 -8.49
N VAL A 410 -19.42 19.10 -8.34
CA VAL A 410 -19.10 18.17 -9.44
C VAL A 410 -20.10 18.30 -10.58
N LEU A 411 -21.41 18.43 -10.29
CA LEU A 411 -22.46 18.53 -11.31
C LEU A 411 -22.41 19.86 -12.08
N ASP A 412 -21.98 20.95 -11.42
CA ASP A 412 -21.91 22.31 -11.98
C ASP A 412 -20.75 22.49 -12.94
N ALA A 413 -19.59 21.84 -12.71
CA ALA A 413 -18.43 21.88 -13.59
C ALA A 413 -18.77 21.61 -15.07
N LYS A 414 -18.12 22.27 -16.02
CA LYS A 414 -18.41 22.07 -17.46
C LYS A 414 -17.87 20.74 -17.98
N SER A 415 -16.71 20.32 -17.52
CA SER A 415 -16.05 19.08 -17.95
C SER A 415 -15.21 18.43 -16.85
N TRP A 416 -14.61 17.28 -17.16
CA TRP A 416 -13.59 16.63 -16.33
C TRP A 416 -12.53 15.95 -17.20
N ALA A 417 -11.28 15.98 -16.77
CA ALA A 417 -10.20 15.20 -17.36
C ALA A 417 -9.79 14.11 -16.37
N GLY A 418 -9.41 12.95 -16.88
CA GLY A 418 -8.99 11.81 -16.07
C GLY A 418 -7.78 11.12 -16.64
N ILE A 419 -6.87 10.71 -15.77
CA ILE A 419 -5.75 9.84 -16.09
C ILE A 419 -5.80 8.67 -15.11
N VAL A 420 -5.50 7.47 -15.60
CA VAL A 420 -5.25 6.28 -14.79
C VAL A 420 -3.89 5.69 -15.18
N ALA A 421 -2.94 5.70 -14.25
CA ALA A 421 -1.69 4.95 -14.35
C ALA A 421 -1.92 3.50 -13.91
N LEU A 422 -1.67 2.56 -14.81
CA LEU A 422 -2.03 1.15 -14.69
C LEU A 422 -0.83 0.29 -14.28
N GLY A 423 -1.00 -0.45 -13.19
CA GLY A 423 -0.18 -1.60 -12.80
C GLY A 423 -0.80 -2.92 -13.27
N LYS A 424 -0.20 -4.04 -12.88
CA LYS A 424 -0.66 -5.38 -13.28
C LYS A 424 -1.94 -5.77 -12.54
N TYR A 425 -2.03 -5.44 -11.25
CA TYR A 425 -3.18 -5.76 -10.40
C TYR A 425 -3.90 -4.53 -9.85
N SER A 426 -3.23 -3.39 -9.84
CA SER A 426 -3.75 -2.14 -9.29
C SER A 426 -3.52 -0.95 -10.23
N GLY A 427 -4.03 0.23 -9.87
CA GLY A 427 -3.71 1.46 -10.57
C GLY A 427 -3.99 2.70 -9.71
N ILE A 428 -3.48 3.85 -10.14
CA ILE A 428 -3.78 5.14 -9.54
C ILE A 428 -4.41 6.01 -10.62
N GLY A 429 -5.56 6.57 -10.33
CA GLY A 429 -6.14 7.61 -11.18
C GLY A 429 -6.27 8.92 -10.46
N VAL A 430 -6.21 9.99 -11.23
CA VAL A 430 -6.61 11.31 -10.76
C VAL A 430 -7.61 11.90 -11.73
N LEU A 431 -8.43 12.77 -11.19
CA LEU A 431 -9.48 13.46 -11.91
C LEU A 431 -9.38 14.95 -11.60
N ARG A 432 -9.50 15.77 -12.65
CA ARG A 432 -9.56 17.23 -12.57
C ARG A 432 -10.89 17.69 -13.13
N LEU A 433 -11.63 18.50 -12.37
CA LEU A 433 -12.77 19.25 -12.88
C LEU A 433 -12.27 20.49 -13.60
N THR A 434 -12.82 20.78 -14.77
CA THR A 434 -12.35 21.86 -15.62
C THR A 434 -13.48 22.61 -16.31
N GLU A 435 -13.23 23.89 -16.60
CA GLU A 435 -14.08 24.78 -17.38
C GLU A 435 -13.83 24.64 -18.89
N GLU A 436 -12.71 24.04 -19.30
CA GLU A 436 -12.28 23.85 -20.67
C GLU A 436 -12.45 22.38 -21.11
N VAL A 437 -12.80 22.15 -22.38
CA VAL A 437 -13.07 20.79 -22.90
C VAL A 437 -11.77 20.09 -23.34
N GLU A 438 -10.69 20.85 -23.55
CA GLU A 438 -9.42 20.36 -24.11
C GLU A 438 -8.27 20.32 -23.08
N GLU A 439 -8.58 20.40 -21.78
CA GLU A 439 -7.53 20.34 -20.76
C GLU A 439 -6.94 18.92 -20.64
N GLU A 440 -5.62 18.83 -20.71
CA GLU A 440 -4.85 17.59 -20.57
C GLU A 440 -3.87 17.67 -19.38
N PHE A 441 -3.46 16.51 -18.88
CA PHE A 441 -2.38 16.42 -17.89
C PHE A 441 -1.03 16.65 -18.58
N SER A 442 -0.08 17.24 -17.86
CA SER A 442 1.29 17.46 -18.37
C SER A 442 2.13 16.18 -18.37
N VAL A 443 3.22 16.18 -19.15
CA VAL A 443 4.22 15.09 -19.17
C VAL A 443 4.78 14.77 -17.79
N GLU A 444 5.02 15.80 -16.97
CA GLU A 444 5.49 15.62 -15.59
C GLU A 444 4.44 14.89 -14.72
N GLU A 445 3.17 15.29 -14.81
CA GLU A 445 2.07 14.65 -14.08
C GLU A 445 1.91 13.17 -14.46
N TYR A 446 2.06 12.84 -15.75
CA TYR A 446 2.07 11.46 -16.24
C TYR A 446 3.18 10.64 -15.57
N GLU A 447 4.42 11.13 -15.55
CA GLU A 447 5.55 10.39 -14.99
C GLU A 447 5.48 10.27 -13.46
N ILE A 448 4.99 11.28 -12.75
CA ILE A 448 4.75 11.21 -11.30
C ILE A 448 3.74 10.10 -10.97
N LEU A 449 2.59 10.08 -11.65
CA LEU A 449 1.53 9.11 -11.37
C LEU A 449 1.93 7.68 -11.74
N LYS A 450 2.71 7.51 -12.81
CA LYS A 450 3.31 6.23 -13.19
C LYS A 450 4.26 5.70 -12.12
N ARG A 451 5.14 6.55 -11.56
CA ARG A 451 6.04 6.16 -10.47
C ARG A 451 5.28 5.81 -9.19
N LEU A 452 4.28 6.61 -8.82
CA LEU A 452 3.40 6.31 -7.69
C LEU A 452 2.64 5.00 -7.88
N SER A 453 2.11 4.75 -9.08
CA SER A 453 1.35 3.53 -9.40
C SER A 453 2.24 2.30 -9.28
N LYS A 454 3.49 2.38 -9.74
CA LYS A 454 4.49 1.32 -9.57
C LYS A 454 4.81 1.03 -8.09
N VAL A 455 4.92 2.06 -7.25
CA VAL A 455 5.14 1.87 -5.81
C VAL A 455 3.89 1.28 -5.14
N PHE A 456 2.70 1.75 -5.49
CA PHE A 456 1.45 1.22 -4.96
C PHE A 456 1.21 -0.24 -5.37
N GLU A 457 1.61 -0.63 -6.59
CA GLU A 457 1.55 -2.03 -7.04
C GLU A 457 2.33 -2.96 -6.09
N GLN A 458 3.48 -2.52 -5.56
CA GLN A 458 4.23 -3.28 -4.55
C GLN A 458 3.43 -3.43 -3.25
N ALA A 459 2.72 -2.37 -2.84
CA ALA A 459 1.83 -2.41 -1.68
C ALA A 459 0.67 -3.38 -1.87
N TYR A 460 0.11 -3.39 -3.08
CA TYR A 460 -0.97 -4.28 -3.43
C TYR A 460 -0.52 -5.75 -3.51
N ILE A 461 0.69 -6.02 -4.03
CA ILE A 461 1.29 -7.37 -3.98
C ILE A 461 1.48 -7.80 -2.53
N ARG A 462 2.03 -6.95 -1.66
CA ARG A 462 2.16 -7.24 -0.22
C ARG A 462 0.81 -7.53 0.42
N PHE A 463 -0.23 -6.79 0.05
CA PHE A 463 -1.59 -7.06 0.51
C PHE A 463 -2.06 -8.48 0.12
N LEU A 464 -1.84 -8.90 -1.12
CA LEU A 464 -2.16 -10.26 -1.57
C LEU A 464 -1.36 -11.32 -0.80
N ASP A 465 -0.07 -11.07 -0.56
CA ASP A 465 0.79 -11.96 0.21
C ASP A 465 0.31 -12.08 1.67
N LEU A 466 -0.09 -10.97 2.29
CA LEU A 466 -0.66 -10.94 3.63
C LEU A 466 -2.00 -11.70 3.68
N GLN A 467 -2.91 -11.51 2.72
CA GLN A 467 -4.16 -12.27 2.66
C GLN A 467 -3.90 -13.78 2.56
N LYS A 468 -2.92 -14.17 1.76
CA LYS A 468 -2.51 -15.57 1.62
C LYS A 468 -1.93 -16.11 2.94
N ALA A 469 -1.05 -15.35 3.60
CA ALA A 469 -0.46 -15.72 4.89
C ALA A 469 -1.51 -15.83 6.00
N GLU A 470 -2.46 -14.89 6.05
CA GLU A 470 -3.59 -14.89 7.00
C GLU A 470 -4.48 -16.12 6.79
N ALA A 471 -4.84 -16.45 5.53
CA ALA A 471 -5.61 -17.65 5.20
C ALA A 471 -4.86 -18.95 5.56
N GLN A 472 -3.55 -19.01 5.31
CA GLN A 472 -2.71 -20.15 5.69
C GLN A 472 -2.60 -20.31 7.22
N ALA A 473 -2.45 -19.21 7.96
CA ALA A 473 -2.43 -19.24 9.42
C ALA A 473 -3.77 -19.72 9.99
N ARG A 474 -4.88 -19.27 9.41
CA ARG A 474 -6.23 -19.73 9.77
C ARG A 474 -6.41 -21.22 9.51
N GLU A 475 -5.98 -21.71 8.35
CA GLU A 475 -6.06 -23.14 8.00
C GLU A 475 -5.17 -23.99 8.92
N ALA A 476 -3.96 -23.53 9.24
CA ALA A 476 -3.08 -24.21 10.19
C ALA A 476 -3.68 -24.30 11.60
N GLN A 477 -4.38 -23.25 12.06
CA GLN A 477 -5.12 -23.29 13.32
C GLN A 477 -6.23 -24.34 13.29
N ILE A 478 -6.98 -24.43 12.19
CA ILE A 478 -8.04 -25.44 12.03
C ILE A 478 -7.45 -26.85 12.05
N GLU A 479 -6.39 -27.13 11.30
CA GLU A 479 -5.75 -28.46 11.31
C GLU A 479 -5.14 -28.81 12.67
N ALA A 480 -4.50 -27.86 13.37
CA ALA A 480 -3.99 -28.11 14.72
C ALA A 480 -5.12 -28.44 15.71
N ALA A 481 -6.29 -27.81 15.55
CA ALA A 481 -7.47 -28.09 16.36
C ALA A 481 -8.06 -29.47 16.04
N LEU A 482 -8.13 -29.86 14.76
CA LEU A 482 -8.54 -31.20 14.33
C LEU A 482 -7.58 -32.28 14.86
N GLU A 483 -6.27 -32.03 14.82
CA GLU A 483 -5.26 -32.99 15.28
C GLU A 483 -5.31 -33.23 16.79
N LYS A 484 -5.67 -32.21 17.60
CA LYS A 484 -5.92 -32.41 19.04
C LYS A 484 -7.08 -33.36 19.29
N VAL A 485 -8.15 -33.30 18.48
CA VAL A 485 -9.27 -34.26 18.58
C VAL A 485 -8.83 -35.66 18.15
N ARG A 486 -8.06 -35.80 17.06
CA ARG A 486 -7.47 -37.09 16.65
C ARG A 486 -6.56 -37.68 17.73
N SER A 487 -5.73 -36.84 18.36
CA SER A 487 -4.82 -37.25 19.43
C SER A 487 -5.59 -37.73 20.66
N ALA A 488 -6.64 -37.02 21.07
CA ALA A 488 -7.51 -37.45 22.17
C ALA A 488 -8.17 -38.81 21.87
N SER A 489 -8.60 -39.02 20.63
CA SER A 489 -9.15 -40.30 20.16
C SER A 489 -8.13 -41.44 20.20
N LEU A 490 -6.90 -41.21 19.77
CA LEU A 490 -5.83 -42.22 19.84
C LEU A 490 -5.44 -42.59 21.28
N ALA A 491 -5.65 -41.68 22.22
CA ALA A 491 -5.39 -41.88 23.65
C ALA A 491 -6.50 -42.66 24.38
N MET A 492 -7.62 -42.99 23.72
CA MET A 492 -8.69 -43.78 24.33
C MET A 492 -8.21 -45.20 24.66
N HIS A 493 -8.41 -45.62 25.91
CA HIS A 493 -8.09 -46.95 26.44
C HIS A 493 -9.34 -47.79 26.72
N GLN A 494 -10.48 -47.14 26.93
CA GLN A 494 -11.77 -47.75 27.26
C GLN A 494 -12.89 -46.92 26.62
N SER A 495 -14.05 -47.54 26.42
CA SER A 495 -15.19 -46.91 25.74
C SER A 495 -15.67 -45.63 26.44
N LYS A 496 -15.56 -45.54 27.77
CA LYS A 496 -15.95 -44.34 28.52
C LYS A 496 -15.12 -43.09 28.22
N ASP A 497 -13.90 -43.24 27.68
CA ASP A 497 -12.99 -42.13 27.34
C ASP A 497 -13.53 -41.27 26.16
N LEU A 498 -14.59 -41.71 25.47
CA LEU A 498 -15.25 -40.93 24.41
C LEU A 498 -15.72 -39.54 24.93
N HIS A 499 -16.07 -39.43 26.22
CA HIS A 499 -16.46 -38.16 26.84
C HIS A 499 -15.35 -37.11 26.73
N ASP A 500 -14.10 -37.50 26.94
CA ASP A 500 -12.97 -36.57 26.86
C ASP A 500 -12.77 -36.07 25.43
N VAL A 501 -13.01 -36.93 24.43
CA VAL A 501 -12.97 -36.56 23.01
C VAL A 501 -14.08 -35.56 22.67
N LEU A 502 -15.29 -35.75 23.20
CA LEU A 502 -16.41 -34.84 23.02
C LEU A 502 -16.15 -33.45 23.63
N VAL A 503 -15.59 -33.40 24.85
CA VAL A 503 -15.14 -32.15 25.49
C VAL A 503 -14.05 -31.49 24.64
N MET A 504 -13.06 -32.26 24.18
CA MET A 504 -11.97 -31.75 23.35
C MET A 504 -12.52 -31.13 22.06
N LEU A 505 -13.42 -31.81 21.36
CA LEU A 505 -14.08 -31.33 20.15
C LEU A 505 -14.79 -29.99 20.39
N TYR A 506 -15.58 -29.89 21.46
CA TYR A 506 -16.28 -28.65 21.82
C TYR A 506 -15.31 -27.50 22.06
N ASN A 507 -14.27 -27.73 22.86
CA ASN A 507 -13.28 -26.72 23.21
C ASN A 507 -12.47 -26.26 21.99
N GLN A 508 -12.14 -27.19 21.08
CA GLN A 508 -11.41 -26.86 19.86
C GLN A 508 -12.26 -26.03 18.89
N LEU A 509 -13.54 -26.38 18.68
CA LEU A 509 -14.45 -25.54 17.89
C LEU A 509 -14.60 -24.14 18.50
N ALA A 510 -14.73 -24.04 19.83
CA ALA A 510 -14.81 -22.75 20.53
C ALA A 510 -13.52 -21.92 20.36
N SER A 511 -12.35 -22.56 20.41
CA SER A 511 -11.04 -21.90 20.22
C SER A 511 -10.84 -21.31 18.81
N LEU A 512 -11.53 -21.87 17.80
CA LEU A 512 -11.56 -21.34 16.45
C LEU A 512 -12.52 -20.15 16.27
N GLY A 513 -13.20 -19.73 17.35
CA GLY A 513 -14.07 -18.57 17.37
C GLY A 513 -15.54 -18.88 17.08
N LEU A 514 -15.93 -20.15 16.97
CA LEU A 514 -17.33 -20.53 16.76
C LEU A 514 -18.14 -20.21 18.03
N LYS A 515 -19.10 -19.29 17.90
CA LYS A 515 -20.03 -18.95 18.98
C LYS A 515 -21.11 -20.02 19.09
N MET A 516 -21.03 -20.87 20.11
CA MET A 516 -21.99 -21.96 20.36
C MET A 516 -22.42 -22.02 21.83
N HIS A 517 -23.63 -22.50 22.06
CA HIS A 517 -24.17 -22.77 23.40
C HIS A 517 -24.23 -24.28 23.72
N SER A 518 -24.29 -25.11 22.68
CA SER A 518 -24.33 -26.57 22.81
C SER A 518 -23.75 -27.21 21.56
N ALA A 519 -23.00 -28.30 21.75
CA ALA A 519 -22.73 -29.29 20.72
C ALA A 519 -23.46 -30.58 21.08
N GLN A 520 -23.98 -31.29 20.08
CA GLN A 520 -24.66 -32.57 20.26
C GLN A 520 -24.10 -33.57 19.25
N ILE A 521 -23.69 -34.74 19.74
CA ILE A 521 -23.42 -35.90 18.90
C ILE A 521 -24.62 -36.80 18.97
N MET A 522 -25.27 -37.06 17.85
CA MET A 522 -26.36 -38.03 17.77
C MET A 522 -25.83 -39.33 17.21
N GLU A 523 -26.14 -40.41 17.91
CA GLU A 523 -25.87 -41.80 17.53
C GLU A 523 -27.15 -42.44 16.98
N SER A 524 -27.03 -43.68 16.52
CA SER A 524 -28.17 -44.48 16.05
C SER A 524 -28.95 -43.77 14.94
N ILE A 525 -28.24 -43.18 13.98
CA ILE A 525 -28.85 -42.42 12.88
C ILE A 525 -29.79 -43.28 12.00
N ASP A 526 -29.73 -44.61 12.14
CA ASP A 526 -30.55 -45.58 11.42
C ASP A 526 -31.82 -46.04 12.19
N ASP A 527 -32.01 -45.63 13.46
CA ASP A 527 -33.21 -45.93 14.27
C ASP A 527 -34.03 -44.67 14.57
N PHE A 528 -35.26 -44.61 14.05
CA PHE A 528 -36.15 -43.45 14.19
C PHE A 528 -37.22 -43.61 15.29
N LYS A 529 -37.03 -44.56 16.22
CA LYS A 529 -37.88 -44.67 17.43
C LYS A 529 -37.42 -43.70 18.51
N GLU A 530 -36.12 -43.67 18.77
CA GLU A 530 -35.50 -42.88 19.83
C GLU A 530 -34.18 -42.27 19.35
N LEU A 531 -33.97 -40.99 19.67
CA LEU A 531 -32.72 -40.29 19.38
C LEU A 531 -31.76 -40.49 20.56
N HIS A 532 -30.58 -41.02 20.27
CA HIS A 532 -29.52 -41.19 21.26
C HIS A 532 -28.52 -40.07 21.05
N CYS A 533 -28.29 -39.21 22.04
CA CYS A 533 -27.35 -38.12 21.86
C CYS A 533 -26.51 -37.79 23.09
N TRP A 534 -25.23 -37.54 22.85
CA TRP A 534 -24.34 -36.93 23.80
C TRP A 534 -24.39 -35.42 23.65
N ILE A 535 -24.52 -34.71 24.76
CA ILE A 535 -24.66 -33.26 24.76
C ILE A 535 -23.48 -32.66 25.51
N VAL A 536 -22.80 -31.71 24.86
CA VAL A 536 -21.70 -30.94 25.45
C VAL A 536 -22.12 -29.48 25.58
N THR A 537 -21.95 -28.94 26.78
CA THR A 537 -22.41 -27.59 27.12
C THR A 537 -21.38 -26.92 28.01
N ASN A 538 -20.92 -25.74 27.61
CA ASN A 538 -19.84 -25.02 28.30
C ASN A 538 -18.60 -25.89 28.55
N GLY A 539 -18.26 -26.78 27.61
CA GLY A 539 -17.10 -27.68 27.74
C GLY A 539 -17.30 -28.87 28.68
N VAL A 540 -18.52 -29.10 29.17
CA VAL A 540 -18.86 -30.25 30.02
C VAL A 540 -19.85 -31.15 29.29
N VAL A 541 -19.55 -32.45 29.23
CA VAL A 541 -20.45 -33.48 28.67
C VAL A 541 -21.44 -33.91 29.75
N TYR A 542 -22.69 -34.17 29.38
CA TYR A 542 -23.65 -34.80 30.31
C TYR A 542 -23.16 -36.22 30.69
N PRO A 543 -23.26 -36.62 31.96
CA PRO A 543 -22.70 -37.89 32.44
C PRO A 543 -23.40 -39.13 31.85
N GLU A 544 -24.63 -38.96 31.38
CA GLU A 544 -25.43 -40.01 30.77
C GLU A 544 -25.86 -39.60 29.36
N GLN A 545 -26.01 -40.59 28.48
CA GLN A 545 -26.53 -40.38 27.13
C GLN A 545 -28.00 -39.94 27.22
N VAL A 546 -28.38 -38.94 26.42
CA VAL A 546 -29.75 -38.47 26.35
C VAL A 546 -30.51 -39.31 25.33
N HIS A 547 -31.50 -40.06 25.82
CA HIS A 547 -32.46 -40.81 25.02
C HIS A 547 -33.75 -40.00 24.88
N ALA A 548 -34.11 -39.62 23.66
CA ALA A 548 -35.25 -38.75 23.38
C ALA A 548 -36.21 -39.38 22.36
N PRO A 549 -37.49 -39.65 22.72
CA PRO A 549 -38.46 -40.21 21.78
C PRO A 549 -38.64 -39.31 20.55
N PHE A 550 -38.69 -39.90 19.35
CA PHE A 550 -38.95 -39.13 18.13
C PHE A 550 -40.35 -38.53 18.15
N THR A 551 -40.49 -37.27 17.74
CA THR A 551 -41.80 -36.59 17.61
C THR A 551 -41.99 -35.97 16.24
N LYS A 552 -43.18 -35.42 16.00
CA LYS A 552 -43.49 -34.66 14.77
C LYS A 552 -42.87 -33.25 14.75
N ASN A 553 -42.04 -32.89 15.73
CA ASN A 553 -41.36 -31.60 15.74
C ASN A 553 -40.39 -31.50 14.54
N ILE A 554 -40.26 -30.28 13.99
CA ILE A 554 -39.48 -29.97 12.79
C ILE A 554 -38.02 -30.45 12.92
N PHE A 555 -37.45 -30.40 14.12
CA PHE A 555 -36.10 -30.92 14.39
C PHE A 555 -35.96 -32.40 14.02
N PHE A 556 -36.76 -33.27 14.62
CA PHE A 556 -36.75 -34.70 14.37
C PHE A 556 -37.15 -35.05 12.93
N LYS A 557 -38.14 -34.33 12.37
CA LYS A 557 -38.55 -34.49 10.98
C LYS A 557 -37.40 -34.20 10.02
N ARG A 558 -36.73 -33.05 10.16
CA ARG A 558 -35.62 -32.66 9.28
C ARG A 558 -34.44 -33.60 9.41
N PHE A 559 -34.10 -34.01 10.63
CA PHE A 559 -33.03 -34.98 10.87
C PHE A 559 -33.32 -36.30 10.14
N ARG A 560 -34.52 -36.85 10.29
CA ARG A 560 -34.95 -38.07 9.57
C ARG A 560 -34.87 -37.90 8.06
N GLU A 561 -35.37 -36.78 7.52
CA GLU A 561 -35.31 -36.50 6.08
C GLU A 561 -33.86 -36.43 5.59
N ALA A 562 -32.98 -35.73 6.32
CA ALA A 562 -31.57 -35.57 5.97
C ALA A 562 -30.87 -36.93 5.89
N VAL A 563 -31.04 -37.77 6.92
CA VAL A 563 -30.44 -39.11 6.97
C VAL A 563 -31.01 -40.00 5.86
N THR A 564 -32.33 -40.02 5.68
CA THR A 564 -33.00 -40.85 4.66
C THR A 564 -32.57 -40.47 3.23
N ASN A 565 -32.33 -39.18 2.99
CA ASN A 565 -31.91 -38.66 1.68
C ASN A 565 -30.39 -38.73 1.46
N GLY A 566 -29.61 -39.19 2.45
CA GLY A 566 -28.15 -39.24 2.36
C GLY A 566 -27.49 -37.85 2.32
N GLU A 567 -28.11 -36.84 2.94
CA GLU A 567 -27.53 -35.51 3.04
C GLU A 567 -26.34 -35.50 4.00
N SER A 568 -25.23 -34.87 3.61
CA SER A 568 -24.04 -34.75 4.46
C SER A 568 -24.08 -33.54 5.41
N PHE A 569 -24.95 -32.56 5.15
CA PHE A 569 -25.03 -31.34 5.94
C PHE A 569 -26.35 -30.59 5.73
N TYR A 570 -26.88 -29.99 6.80
CA TYR A 570 -27.98 -29.05 6.71
C TYR A 570 -27.98 -28.03 7.87
N THR A 571 -28.61 -26.89 7.64
CA THR A 571 -28.87 -25.87 8.67
C THR A 571 -30.34 -25.81 9.03
N LEU A 572 -30.63 -25.41 10.26
CA LEU A 572 -31.99 -25.09 10.72
C LEU A 572 -31.99 -23.77 11.49
N LYS A 573 -33.09 -23.04 11.33
CA LYS A 573 -33.41 -21.87 12.14
C LYS A 573 -34.78 -22.05 12.75
N PHE A 574 -34.88 -22.00 14.07
CA PHE A 574 -36.16 -21.98 14.77
C PHE A 574 -36.46 -20.60 15.34
N SER A 575 -37.74 -20.21 15.21
CA SER A 575 -38.33 -19.15 16.02
C SER A 575 -38.36 -19.54 17.50
N LYS A 576 -38.53 -18.56 18.39
CA LYS A 576 -38.70 -18.78 19.83
C LYS A 576 -39.70 -19.89 20.14
N ARG A 577 -40.91 -19.83 19.57
CA ARG A 577 -41.99 -20.82 19.78
C ARG A 577 -41.58 -22.23 19.37
N GLN A 578 -40.94 -22.39 18.21
CA GLN A 578 -40.48 -23.71 17.73
C GLN A 578 -39.37 -24.28 18.61
N LYS A 579 -38.43 -23.43 19.04
CA LYS A 579 -37.35 -23.77 19.98
C LYS A 579 -37.92 -24.15 21.36
N ASP A 580 -38.84 -23.37 21.92
CA ASP A 580 -39.47 -23.66 23.22
C ASP A 580 -40.18 -25.02 23.19
N ASN A 581 -40.97 -25.29 22.14
CA ASN A 581 -41.63 -26.59 21.95
C ASN A 581 -40.64 -27.76 21.87
N LEU A 582 -39.48 -27.57 21.23
CA LEU A 582 -38.43 -28.60 21.16
C LEU A 582 -37.84 -28.89 22.54
N PHE A 583 -37.50 -27.85 23.31
CA PHE A 583 -36.88 -28.03 24.62
C PHE A 583 -37.86 -28.50 25.69
N HIS A 584 -39.16 -28.16 25.62
CA HIS A 584 -40.18 -28.81 26.45
C HIS A 584 -40.16 -30.32 26.25
N HIS A 585 -40.16 -30.80 24.99
CA HIS A 585 -40.06 -32.23 24.69
C HIS A 585 -38.81 -32.87 25.31
N PHE A 586 -37.64 -32.25 25.14
CA PHE A 586 -36.40 -32.75 25.74
C PHE A 586 -36.43 -32.74 27.28
N PHE A 587 -36.98 -31.71 27.92
CA PHE A 587 -37.04 -31.64 29.38
C PHE A 587 -38.09 -32.58 29.98
N ASP A 588 -39.21 -32.82 29.31
CA ASP A 588 -40.28 -33.64 29.89
C ASP A 588 -40.00 -35.15 29.71
N ASN A 589 -39.30 -35.53 28.63
CA ASN A 589 -39.18 -36.93 28.22
C ASN A 589 -37.77 -37.52 28.38
N THR A 590 -36.80 -36.79 28.91
CA THR A 590 -35.40 -37.26 29.00
C THR A 590 -34.76 -36.97 30.36
N ILE A 591 -33.50 -37.36 30.53
CA ILE A 591 -32.68 -37.01 31.70
C ILE A 591 -32.46 -35.49 31.84
N LEU A 592 -32.66 -34.71 30.76
CA LEU A 592 -32.52 -33.25 30.77
C LEU A 592 -33.57 -32.55 31.65
N ARG A 593 -34.59 -33.26 32.13
CA ARG A 593 -35.49 -32.76 33.19
C ARG A 593 -34.71 -32.22 34.40
N ASN A 594 -33.53 -32.78 34.66
CA ASN A 594 -32.64 -32.43 35.76
C ASN A 594 -31.58 -31.37 35.38
N ALA A 595 -31.63 -30.79 34.18
CA ALA A 595 -30.68 -29.77 33.75
C ALA A 595 -30.75 -28.52 34.67
N PRO A 596 -29.61 -27.83 34.91
CA PRO A 596 -29.57 -26.66 35.78
C PRO A 596 -30.59 -25.59 35.39
N GLN A 597 -31.27 -25.00 36.38
CA GLN A 597 -32.34 -24.02 36.12
C GLN A 597 -31.85 -22.83 35.28
N ALA A 598 -30.63 -22.34 35.54
CA ALA A 598 -30.01 -21.29 34.75
C ALA A 598 -29.90 -21.62 33.24
N ARG A 599 -29.69 -22.90 32.88
CA ARG A 599 -29.66 -23.35 31.49
C ARG A 599 -31.06 -23.32 30.87
N LYS A 600 -32.08 -23.78 31.62
CA LYS A 600 -33.48 -23.72 31.17
C LYS A 600 -33.91 -22.27 30.92
N ASP A 601 -33.58 -21.37 31.85
CA ASP A 601 -33.90 -19.94 31.74
C ASP A 601 -33.19 -19.28 30.54
N LEU A 602 -31.90 -19.59 30.32
CA LEU A 602 -31.16 -19.13 29.14
C LEU A 602 -31.82 -19.60 27.84
N ILE A 603 -32.17 -20.89 27.76
CA ILE A 603 -32.82 -21.45 26.58
C ILE A 603 -34.16 -20.76 26.35
N PHE A 604 -35.07 -20.72 27.32
CA PHE A 604 -36.43 -20.18 27.15
C PHE A 604 -36.45 -18.65 26.98
N SER A 605 -35.51 -17.89 27.56
CA SER A 605 -35.39 -16.44 27.36
C SER A 605 -34.89 -16.07 25.96
N SER A 606 -34.06 -16.92 25.35
CA SER A 606 -33.46 -16.67 24.04
C SER A 606 -34.47 -16.53 22.87
N PRO A 607 -34.14 -15.74 21.82
CA PRO A 607 -35.06 -15.42 20.73
C PRO A 607 -35.31 -16.54 19.72
N GLY A 608 -34.45 -17.57 19.66
CA GLY A 608 -34.59 -18.67 18.71
C GLY A 608 -33.44 -19.66 18.80
N ILE A 609 -33.18 -20.39 17.72
CA ILE A 609 -31.95 -21.18 17.60
C ILE A 609 -31.51 -21.23 16.14
N GLY A 610 -30.20 -21.12 15.92
CA GLY A 610 -29.54 -21.49 14.67
C GLY A 610 -28.73 -22.75 14.90
N THR A 611 -28.84 -23.73 14.01
CA THR A 611 -28.10 -24.98 14.10
C THR A 611 -27.42 -25.31 12.78
N SER A 612 -26.20 -25.84 12.86
CA SER A 612 -25.51 -26.48 11.76
C SER A 612 -25.30 -27.94 12.10
N ASN A 613 -25.75 -28.83 11.20
CA ASN A 613 -25.80 -30.27 11.43
C ASN A 613 -25.01 -30.95 10.32
N ALA A 614 -23.87 -31.52 10.67
CA ALA A 614 -23.12 -32.40 9.78
C ALA A 614 -23.53 -33.85 10.06
N ILE A 615 -23.62 -34.68 9.01
CA ILE A 615 -24.03 -36.09 9.13
C ILE A 615 -22.92 -36.99 8.58
N GLY A 616 -22.53 -37.97 9.38
CA GLY A 616 -21.54 -38.98 9.09
C GLY A 616 -22.19 -40.33 8.78
N LYS A 617 -21.41 -41.40 8.89
CA LYS A 617 -21.87 -42.77 8.63
C LYS A 617 -22.58 -43.39 9.85
N TYR A 618 -22.11 -43.06 11.04
CA TYR A 618 -22.56 -43.62 12.31
C TYR A 618 -23.10 -42.52 13.23
N THR A 619 -22.59 -41.30 13.10
CA THR A 619 -22.97 -40.19 13.98
C THR A 619 -23.33 -38.93 13.20
N SER A 620 -23.95 -37.97 13.89
CA SER A 620 -24.11 -36.61 13.39
C SER A 620 -23.68 -35.60 14.44
N LEU A 621 -23.09 -34.49 14.00
CA LEU A 621 -22.66 -33.38 14.85
C LEU A 621 -23.58 -32.18 14.63
N SER A 622 -24.31 -31.79 15.67
CA SER A 622 -25.15 -30.61 15.69
C SER A 622 -24.53 -29.54 16.59
N ILE A 623 -24.24 -28.36 16.03
CA ILE A 623 -23.75 -27.20 16.78
C ILE A 623 -24.86 -26.15 16.84
N MET A 624 -25.17 -25.66 18.05
CA MET A 624 -26.35 -24.86 18.32
C MET A 624 -26.02 -23.51 18.96
N ARG A 625 -26.71 -22.45 18.52
CA ARG A 625 -26.68 -21.11 19.13
C ARG A 625 -28.07 -20.53 19.32
N TYR A 626 -28.35 -19.99 20.50
CA TYR A 626 -29.71 -19.55 20.87
C TYR A 626 -30.05 -18.11 20.43
N ASP A 627 -29.12 -17.39 19.80
CA ASP A 627 -29.37 -16.05 19.22
C ASP A 627 -30.18 -16.10 17.90
N GLY A 628 -30.39 -17.29 17.33
CA GLY A 628 -31.14 -17.47 16.08
C GLY A 628 -30.38 -17.06 14.81
N ILE A 629 -29.07 -16.86 14.91
CA ILE A 629 -28.17 -16.56 13.79
C ILE A 629 -27.69 -17.88 13.17
N LEU A 630 -27.67 -17.98 11.84
CA LEU A 630 -27.07 -19.12 11.15
C LEU A 630 -25.55 -18.95 11.08
N TYR A 631 -24.81 -20.05 11.19
CA TYR A 631 -23.37 -20.05 11.00
C TYR A 631 -23.00 -19.72 9.56
N SER A 632 -21.87 -19.05 9.37
CA SER A 632 -21.32 -18.70 8.06
C SER A 632 -20.87 -19.94 7.29
N GLU A 633 -20.64 -19.81 5.99
CA GLU A 633 -20.16 -20.93 5.16
C GLU A 633 -18.80 -21.45 5.65
N GLU A 634 -17.88 -20.56 6.05
CA GLU A 634 -16.59 -20.96 6.65
C GLU A 634 -16.78 -21.75 7.95
N GLU A 635 -17.66 -21.26 8.85
CA GLU A 635 -17.97 -21.96 10.10
C GLU A 635 -18.58 -23.35 9.83
N ASN A 636 -19.45 -23.46 8.82
CA ASN A 636 -20.07 -24.73 8.42
C ASN A 636 -19.05 -25.73 7.87
N GLU A 637 -18.09 -25.28 7.06
CA GLU A 637 -17.00 -26.14 6.57
C GLU A 637 -16.11 -26.65 7.70
N ILE A 638 -15.83 -25.83 8.72
CA ILE A 638 -15.13 -26.26 9.93
C ILE A 638 -15.91 -27.38 10.63
N ILE A 639 -17.22 -27.20 10.85
CA ILE A 639 -18.08 -28.20 11.52
C ILE A 639 -18.07 -29.54 10.77
N LYS A 640 -18.18 -29.54 9.43
CA LYS A 640 -18.12 -30.75 8.60
C LYS A 640 -16.79 -31.50 8.80
N ARG A 641 -15.66 -30.78 8.85
CA ARG A 641 -14.32 -31.37 9.07
C ARG A 641 -14.17 -31.98 10.46
N PHE A 642 -14.71 -31.32 11.48
CA PHE A 642 -14.70 -31.84 12.85
C PHE A 642 -15.53 -33.12 12.99
N LEU A 643 -16.70 -33.20 12.36
CA LEU A 643 -17.47 -34.44 12.33
C LEU A 643 -16.67 -35.57 11.68
N LYS A 644 -16.02 -35.33 10.54
CA LYS A 644 -15.22 -36.35 9.85
C LYS A 644 -14.13 -36.94 10.75
N VAL A 645 -13.48 -36.10 11.57
CA VAL A 645 -12.50 -36.55 12.58
C VAL A 645 -13.16 -37.30 13.73
N PHE A 646 -14.31 -36.80 14.21
CA PHE A 646 -15.06 -37.47 15.25
C PHE A 646 -15.55 -38.86 14.82
N GLU A 647 -15.92 -39.04 13.56
CA GLU A 647 -16.37 -40.32 13.00
C GLU A 647 -15.33 -41.44 13.14
N GLN A 648 -14.05 -41.09 13.02
CA GLN A 648 -12.93 -42.02 13.24
C GLN A 648 -12.82 -42.38 14.72
N SER A 649 -13.06 -41.41 15.60
CA SER A 649 -13.07 -41.60 17.06
C SER A 649 -14.23 -42.49 17.49
N TYR A 650 -15.39 -42.31 16.88
CA TYR A 650 -16.55 -43.14 17.13
C TYR A 650 -16.36 -44.58 16.63
N THR A 651 -15.69 -44.77 15.49
CA THR A 651 -15.33 -46.12 15.03
C THR A 651 -14.43 -46.83 16.06
N ARG A 652 -13.42 -46.15 16.60
CA ARG A 652 -12.56 -46.69 17.67
C ARG A 652 -13.35 -47.00 18.95
N PHE A 653 -14.30 -46.14 19.30
CA PHE A 653 -15.20 -46.39 20.44
C PHE A 653 -15.98 -47.70 20.27
N LEU A 654 -16.55 -47.95 19.09
CA LEU A 654 -17.24 -49.20 18.79
C LEU A 654 -16.30 -50.42 18.87
N ASP A 655 -15.07 -50.29 18.37
CA ASP A 655 -14.06 -51.34 18.46
C ASP A 655 -13.67 -51.64 19.93
N LEU A 656 -13.52 -50.60 20.76
CA LEU A 656 -13.24 -50.75 22.19
C LEU A 656 -14.40 -51.41 22.94
N GLN A 657 -15.65 -51.02 22.69
CA GLN A 657 -16.81 -51.69 23.28
C GLN A 657 -16.86 -53.18 22.94
N LYS A 658 -16.56 -53.52 21.68
CA LYS A 658 -16.48 -54.92 21.25
C LYS A 658 -15.35 -55.67 21.96
N ALA A 659 -14.18 -55.05 22.08
CA ALA A 659 -13.03 -55.66 22.78
C ALA A 659 -13.31 -55.84 24.28
N GLU A 660 -13.95 -54.88 24.94
CA GLU A 660 -14.37 -54.97 26.35
C GLU A 660 -15.36 -56.11 26.57
N SER A 661 -16.37 -56.23 25.70
CA SER A 661 -17.34 -57.34 25.73
C SER A 661 -16.67 -58.70 25.52
N GLN A 662 -15.76 -58.81 24.56
CA GLN A 662 -15.01 -60.05 24.30
C GLN A 662 -14.08 -60.42 25.45
N ALA A 663 -13.40 -59.44 26.05
CA ALA A 663 -12.54 -59.67 27.21
C ALA A 663 -13.35 -60.18 28.41
N ARG A 664 -14.55 -59.61 28.63
CA ARG A 664 -15.45 -60.09 29.67
C ARG A 664 -15.92 -61.52 29.42
N GLU A 665 -16.30 -61.86 28.19
CA GLU A 665 -16.70 -63.22 27.83
C GLU A 665 -15.55 -64.23 27.99
N ALA A 666 -14.33 -63.86 27.56
CA ALA A 666 -13.15 -64.71 27.75
C ALA A 666 -12.81 -64.93 29.23
N GLN A 667 -13.02 -63.93 30.09
CA GLN A 667 -12.90 -64.09 31.54
C GLN A 667 -13.89 -65.13 32.08
N ILE A 668 -15.14 -65.08 31.62
CA ILE A 668 -16.19 -66.04 32.00
C ILE A 668 -15.81 -67.46 31.53
N GLU A 669 -15.42 -67.64 30.27
CA GLU A 669 -15.02 -68.96 29.74
C GLU A 669 -13.78 -69.52 30.46
N ALA A 670 -12.80 -68.68 30.79
CA ALA A 670 -11.62 -69.12 31.54
C ALA A 670 -11.98 -69.58 32.96
N ALA A 671 -12.91 -68.89 33.62
CA ALA A 671 -13.45 -69.29 34.92
C ALA A 671 -14.21 -70.62 34.82
N LEU A 672 -15.07 -70.78 33.81
CA LEU A 672 -15.78 -72.04 33.55
C LEU A 672 -14.81 -73.20 33.30
N GLU A 673 -13.73 -73.00 32.56
CA GLU A 673 -12.75 -74.05 32.26
C GLU A 673 -11.93 -74.46 33.51
N ARG A 674 -11.63 -73.51 34.42
CA ARG A 674 -11.03 -73.85 35.72
C ARG A 674 -11.96 -74.74 36.56
N VAL A 675 -13.26 -74.44 36.55
CA VAL A 675 -14.27 -75.28 37.22
C VAL A 675 -14.37 -76.66 36.55
N ARG A 676 -14.43 -76.74 35.21
CA ARG A 676 -14.44 -78.01 34.47
C ARG A 676 -13.20 -78.86 34.75
N SER A 677 -12.02 -78.24 34.72
CA SER A 677 -10.75 -78.91 35.02
C SER A 677 -10.74 -79.50 36.43
N LYS A 678 -11.22 -78.74 37.43
CA LYS A 678 -11.35 -79.26 38.80
C LYS A 678 -12.36 -80.39 38.89
N ALA A 679 -13.49 -80.27 38.20
CA ALA A 679 -14.51 -81.31 38.15
C ALA A 679 -13.99 -82.60 37.49
N MET A 680 -13.21 -82.51 36.42
CA MET A 680 -12.62 -83.67 35.75
C MET A 680 -11.50 -84.34 36.55
N ALA A 681 -10.85 -83.61 37.46
CA ALA A 681 -9.82 -84.12 38.36
C ALA A 681 -10.39 -84.84 39.61
N MET A 682 -11.71 -84.99 39.72
CA MET A 682 -12.33 -85.72 40.83
C MET A 682 -12.07 -87.22 40.73
N HIS A 683 -11.58 -87.83 41.81
CA HIS A 683 -11.32 -89.26 41.96
C HIS A 683 -12.30 -89.95 42.91
N SER A 684 -13.04 -89.19 43.73
CA SER A 684 -14.09 -89.69 44.62
C SER A 684 -15.22 -88.66 44.84
N SER A 685 -16.33 -89.08 45.43
CA SER A 685 -17.43 -88.17 45.79
C SER A 685 -17.05 -87.12 46.83
N TYR A 686 -15.98 -87.35 47.60
CA TYR A 686 -15.47 -86.38 48.58
C TYR A 686 -14.84 -85.15 47.91
N ASP A 687 -14.42 -85.26 46.64
CA ASP A 687 -13.78 -84.17 45.90
C ASP A 687 -14.77 -83.10 45.42
N LEU A 688 -16.08 -83.37 45.48
CA LEU A 688 -17.13 -82.45 45.05
C LEU A 688 -17.10 -81.12 45.84
N ALA A 689 -16.80 -81.18 47.15
CA ALA A 689 -16.70 -79.99 47.99
C ALA A 689 -15.57 -79.05 47.54
N ASP A 690 -14.47 -79.59 46.99
CA ASP A 690 -13.41 -78.78 46.40
C ASP A 690 -13.85 -78.09 45.11
N THR A 691 -14.60 -78.78 44.26
CA THR A 691 -15.14 -78.21 43.02
C THR A 691 -16.13 -77.07 43.31
N VAL A 692 -16.98 -77.24 44.32
CA VAL A 692 -17.92 -76.20 44.81
C VAL A 692 -17.16 -74.97 45.33
N GLU A 693 -16.05 -75.16 46.05
CA GLU A 693 -15.21 -74.04 46.52
C GLU A 693 -14.52 -73.30 45.36
N ILE A 694 -13.98 -74.02 44.38
CA ILE A 694 -13.40 -73.36 43.20
C ILE A 694 -14.47 -72.57 42.46
N LEU A 695 -15.66 -73.13 42.26
CA LEU A 695 -16.77 -72.41 41.60
C LEU A 695 -17.14 -71.13 42.36
N TYR A 696 -17.24 -71.18 43.69
CA TYR A 696 -17.46 -69.99 44.52
C TYR A 696 -16.40 -68.90 44.31
N LYS A 697 -15.11 -69.27 44.34
CA LYS A 697 -13.99 -68.33 44.13
C LYS A 697 -13.99 -67.73 42.73
N GLU A 698 -14.37 -68.51 41.71
CA GLU A 698 -14.46 -68.04 40.34
C GLU A 698 -15.62 -67.07 40.12
N LEU A 699 -16.78 -67.30 40.74
CA LEU A 699 -17.90 -66.34 40.74
C LEU A 699 -17.48 -65.01 41.36
N ASP A 700 -16.78 -65.04 42.50
CA ASP A 700 -16.28 -63.83 43.16
C ASP A 700 -15.26 -63.08 42.29
N THR A 701 -14.35 -63.82 41.61
CA THR A 701 -13.40 -63.25 40.64
C THR A 701 -14.12 -62.57 39.46
N LEU A 702 -15.26 -63.11 39.04
CA LEU A 702 -16.12 -62.51 38.02
C LEU A 702 -16.96 -61.34 38.57
N GLN A 703 -16.74 -60.89 39.81
CA GLN A 703 -17.51 -59.85 40.48
C GLN A 703 -18.99 -60.25 40.69
N VAL A 704 -19.27 -61.55 40.73
CA VAL A 704 -20.56 -62.10 41.17
C VAL A 704 -20.41 -62.43 42.66
N HIS A 705 -20.51 -61.39 43.49
CA HIS A 705 -20.32 -61.50 44.94
C HIS A 705 -21.51 -62.21 45.58
N ALA A 706 -21.34 -63.48 45.92
CA ALA A 706 -22.33 -64.30 46.61
C ALA A 706 -21.95 -64.50 48.08
N LEU A 707 -22.94 -64.49 48.98
CA LEU A 707 -22.73 -64.83 50.39
C LEU A 707 -22.24 -66.28 50.55
N ARG A 708 -22.77 -67.18 49.71
CA ARG A 708 -22.40 -68.60 49.65
C ARG A 708 -22.81 -69.19 48.31
N PHE A 709 -22.15 -70.26 47.91
CA PHE A 709 -22.55 -71.10 46.79
C PHE A 709 -22.78 -72.53 47.27
N GLY A 710 -23.92 -73.12 46.95
CA GLY A 710 -24.32 -74.44 47.43
C GLY A 710 -24.73 -75.38 46.30
N HIS A 711 -24.20 -76.60 46.32
CA HIS A 711 -24.67 -77.73 45.52
C HIS A 711 -25.47 -78.69 46.41
N ALA A 712 -26.68 -79.05 46.01
CA ALA A 712 -27.55 -79.97 46.73
C ALA A 712 -27.75 -81.27 45.94
N LYS A 713 -27.35 -82.41 46.52
CA LYS A 713 -27.68 -83.74 46.00
C LYS A 713 -28.95 -84.25 46.69
N VAL A 714 -30.03 -84.39 45.94
CA VAL A 714 -31.33 -84.85 46.46
C VAL A 714 -31.31 -86.36 46.68
N ILE A 715 -31.69 -86.80 47.88
CA ILE A 715 -31.88 -88.21 48.23
C ILE A 715 -33.35 -88.53 47.99
N SER A 716 -33.65 -89.31 46.93
CA SER A 716 -35.02 -89.54 46.46
C SER A 716 -35.94 -90.08 47.56
N ASP A 717 -37.21 -89.65 47.51
CA ASP A 717 -38.33 -90.05 48.39
C ASP A 717 -38.31 -89.52 49.83
N THR A 718 -37.31 -88.72 50.23
CA THR A 718 -37.18 -88.23 51.62
C THR A 718 -37.22 -86.71 51.80
N LYS A 719 -37.22 -85.93 50.71
CA LYS A 719 -37.01 -84.46 50.71
C LYS A 719 -35.73 -84.02 51.45
N ILE A 720 -34.78 -84.94 51.68
CA ILE A 720 -33.49 -84.63 52.29
C ILE A 720 -32.48 -84.39 51.16
N VAL A 721 -31.65 -83.35 51.33
CA VAL A 721 -30.53 -83.07 50.44
C VAL A 721 -29.21 -83.14 51.19
N GLU A 722 -28.21 -83.74 50.56
CA GLU A 722 -26.80 -83.59 50.94
C GLU A 722 -26.28 -82.30 50.31
N LEU A 723 -25.96 -81.32 51.14
CA LEU A 723 -25.53 -79.99 50.72
C LEU A 723 -24.01 -79.87 50.84
N HIS A 724 -23.38 -79.46 49.76
CA HIS A 724 -21.99 -79.00 49.71
C HIS A 724 -22.00 -77.50 49.50
N THR A 725 -21.59 -76.72 50.49
CA THR A 725 -21.60 -75.25 50.45
C THR A 725 -20.21 -74.70 50.60
N ALA A 726 -19.86 -73.71 49.78
CA ALA A 726 -18.67 -72.90 49.92
C ALA A 726 -19.05 -71.47 50.32
N THR A 727 -18.24 -70.91 51.20
CA THR A 727 -18.35 -69.56 51.77
C THR A 727 -16.96 -68.93 51.85
N ASP A 728 -16.89 -67.66 52.21
CA ASP A 728 -15.65 -66.97 52.58
C ASP A 728 -14.94 -67.62 53.80
N LEU A 729 -15.70 -68.30 54.67
CA LEU A 729 -15.19 -69.02 55.85
C LEU A 729 -14.74 -70.46 55.55
N GLY A 730 -14.98 -70.98 54.35
CA GLY A 730 -14.58 -72.32 53.92
C GLY A 730 -15.75 -73.21 53.45
N LYS A 731 -15.51 -74.53 53.46
CA LYS A 731 -16.43 -75.56 52.96
C LYS A 731 -17.24 -76.17 54.09
N VAL A 732 -18.53 -76.36 53.84
CA VAL A 732 -19.48 -76.96 54.77
C VAL A 732 -20.21 -78.08 54.03
N VAL A 733 -20.20 -79.29 54.60
CA VAL A 733 -20.95 -80.44 54.08
C VAL A 733 -21.91 -80.92 55.16
N GLY A 734 -23.18 -81.09 54.82
CA GLY A 734 -24.19 -81.58 55.75
C GLY A 734 -25.51 -81.93 55.08
N GLN A 735 -26.52 -82.31 55.86
CA GLN A 735 -27.84 -82.68 55.34
C GLN A 735 -28.90 -81.67 55.75
N LEU A 736 -29.77 -81.29 54.81
CA LEU A 736 -30.88 -80.38 55.05
C LEU A 736 -32.18 -81.02 54.56
N LYS A 737 -33.25 -80.93 55.35
CA LYS A 737 -34.59 -81.31 54.89
C LYS A 737 -35.25 -80.12 54.21
N LEU A 738 -35.73 -80.30 52.98
CA LEU A 738 -36.41 -79.27 52.18
C LEU A 738 -37.88 -79.09 52.61
N GLU A 739 -38.11 -78.82 53.89
CA GLU A 739 -39.44 -78.62 54.48
C GLU A 739 -39.40 -77.57 55.59
N GLY A 740 -40.56 -76.99 55.93
CA GLY A 740 -40.70 -76.08 57.07
C GLY A 740 -40.39 -74.62 56.77
N HIS A 741 -40.10 -74.29 55.51
CA HIS A 741 -39.95 -72.93 55.03
C HIS A 741 -40.42 -72.81 53.56
N PRO A 742 -41.14 -71.73 53.18
CA PRO A 742 -41.61 -71.53 51.80
C PRO A 742 -40.52 -71.66 50.72
N LEU A 743 -39.35 -71.04 50.92
CA LEU A 743 -38.20 -71.22 50.03
C LEU A 743 -37.74 -72.69 49.90
N LEU A 744 -37.66 -73.44 51.01
CA LEU A 744 -37.19 -74.84 50.97
C LEU A 744 -38.17 -75.73 50.22
N GLU A 745 -39.47 -75.51 50.42
CA GLU A 745 -40.54 -76.21 49.70
C GLU A 745 -40.52 -75.87 48.21
N LYS A 746 -40.38 -74.59 47.86
CA LYS A 746 -40.24 -74.16 46.46
C LYS A 746 -38.98 -74.69 45.79
N ILE A 747 -37.85 -74.78 46.50
CA ILE A 747 -36.63 -75.42 45.97
C ILE A 747 -36.94 -76.87 45.56
N TYR A 748 -37.68 -77.62 46.40
CA TYR A 748 -38.05 -79.00 46.08
C TYR A 748 -39.03 -79.08 44.91
N GLU A 749 -40.06 -78.22 44.88
CA GLU A 749 -41.03 -78.14 43.78
C GLU A 749 -40.36 -77.80 42.44
N HIS A 750 -39.54 -76.75 42.41
CA HIS A 750 -38.81 -76.31 41.22
C HIS A 750 -37.76 -77.34 40.76
N PHE A 751 -37.11 -78.04 41.70
CA PHE A 751 -36.22 -79.16 41.36
C PHE A 751 -36.97 -80.29 40.64
N LEU A 752 -38.18 -80.64 41.11
CA LEU A 752 -39.03 -81.64 40.44
C LEU A 752 -39.52 -81.16 39.06
N ALA A 753 -39.86 -79.87 38.95
CA ALA A 753 -40.31 -79.24 37.71
C ALA A 753 -39.16 -78.99 36.71
N LYS A 754 -37.90 -79.01 37.16
CA LYS A 754 -36.70 -78.58 36.40
C LYS A 754 -36.80 -77.13 35.94
N GLU A 755 -37.33 -76.28 36.81
CA GLU A 755 -37.48 -74.84 36.56
C GLU A 755 -36.50 -74.06 37.43
N ASP A 756 -35.96 -72.96 36.89
CA ASP A 756 -35.12 -72.05 37.67
C ASP A 756 -35.96 -71.39 38.77
N LEU A 757 -35.36 -71.19 39.94
CA LEU A 757 -35.98 -70.49 41.07
C LEU A 757 -35.19 -69.22 41.35
N TYR A 758 -35.90 -68.10 41.40
CA TYR A 758 -35.38 -66.82 41.89
C TYR A 758 -36.18 -66.44 43.11
N TYR A 759 -35.52 -66.23 44.26
CA TYR A 759 -36.21 -65.94 45.51
C TYR A 759 -35.58 -64.78 46.26
N ALA A 760 -36.42 -63.91 46.83
CA ALA A 760 -35.98 -62.83 47.71
C ALA A 760 -36.40 -63.13 49.16
N LEU A 761 -35.43 -63.34 50.05
CA LEU A 761 -35.64 -63.46 51.48
C LEU A 761 -35.51 -62.09 52.14
N GLN A 762 -36.47 -61.72 52.98
CA GLN A 762 -36.43 -60.48 53.76
C GLN A 762 -37.20 -60.61 55.07
N GLY A 763 -36.83 -59.82 56.08
CA GLY A 763 -37.58 -59.69 57.33
C GLY A 763 -37.73 -61.01 58.12
N GLU A 764 -38.94 -61.27 58.63
CA GLU A 764 -39.24 -62.46 59.45
C GLU A 764 -39.04 -63.79 58.68
N GLU A 765 -39.29 -63.79 57.37
CA GLU A 765 -39.09 -64.97 56.52
C GLU A 765 -37.60 -65.35 56.47
N MET A 766 -36.72 -64.37 56.27
CA MET A 766 -35.28 -64.58 56.29
C MET A 766 -34.79 -65.14 57.63
N LYS A 767 -35.27 -64.59 58.75
CA LYS A 767 -34.93 -65.10 60.10
C LYS A 767 -35.37 -66.55 60.27
N ASN A 768 -36.60 -66.87 59.85
CA ASN A 768 -37.12 -68.22 59.94
C ASN A 768 -36.29 -69.21 59.11
N TYR A 769 -35.97 -68.84 57.86
CA TYR A 769 -35.10 -69.62 56.97
C TYR A 769 -33.75 -69.94 57.62
N TYR A 770 -33.02 -68.91 58.10
CA TYR A 770 -31.72 -69.12 58.73
C TYR A 770 -31.81 -69.86 60.07
N SER A 771 -32.93 -69.76 60.80
CA SER A 771 -33.16 -70.56 62.02
C SER A 771 -33.27 -72.06 61.72
N ILE A 772 -33.80 -72.42 60.54
CA ILE A 772 -33.97 -73.80 60.10
C ILE A 772 -32.65 -74.32 59.52
N VAL A 773 -32.03 -73.54 58.64
CA VAL A 773 -30.79 -73.92 57.96
C VAL A 773 -29.61 -73.98 58.93
N GLY A 774 -29.47 -73.00 59.85
CA GLY A 774 -28.39 -72.96 60.85
C GLY A 774 -28.46 -74.06 61.91
N ARG A 775 -29.61 -74.74 62.05
CA ARG A 775 -29.73 -75.97 62.87
C ARG A 775 -29.19 -77.21 62.18
N ALA A 776 -29.14 -77.19 60.84
CA ALA A 776 -28.79 -78.33 60.01
C ALA A 776 -27.34 -78.28 59.51
N ILE A 777 -26.84 -77.08 59.22
CA ILE A 777 -25.50 -76.83 58.67
C ILE A 777 -24.91 -75.53 59.23
N ASP A 778 -23.60 -75.52 59.44
CA ASP A 778 -22.87 -74.37 59.97
C ASP A 778 -22.55 -73.37 58.85
N VAL A 779 -23.50 -72.49 58.55
CA VAL A 779 -23.39 -71.49 57.48
C VAL A 779 -23.44 -70.07 58.04
N PRO A 780 -22.70 -69.12 57.44
CA PRO A 780 -22.69 -67.73 57.91
C PRO A 780 -24.09 -67.13 57.85
N ILE A 781 -24.48 -66.50 58.96
CA ILE A 781 -25.77 -65.82 59.09
C ILE A 781 -25.57 -64.35 58.69
N PRO A 782 -26.24 -63.87 57.63
CA PRO A 782 -26.14 -62.50 57.17
C PRO A 782 -26.89 -61.49 58.06
N PRO A 783 -26.64 -60.18 57.88
CA PRO A 783 -27.43 -59.13 58.53
C PRO A 783 -28.92 -59.23 58.20
N MET A 784 -29.77 -59.26 59.23
CA MET A 784 -31.23 -59.51 59.13
C MET A 784 -32.06 -58.31 58.65
N ASP A 785 -31.41 -57.18 58.44
CA ASP A 785 -31.97 -55.93 57.90
C ASP A 785 -31.78 -55.80 56.38
N THR A 786 -31.22 -56.82 55.74
CA THR A 786 -30.99 -56.85 54.29
C THR A 786 -32.04 -57.69 53.56
N VAL A 787 -32.21 -57.43 52.26
CA VAL A 787 -32.93 -58.33 51.35
C VAL A 787 -31.90 -59.22 50.69
N GLN A 788 -32.11 -60.53 50.73
CA GLN A 788 -31.23 -61.50 50.07
C GLN A 788 -31.89 -62.08 48.85
N HIS A 789 -31.18 -61.97 47.72
CA HIS A 789 -31.58 -62.58 46.47
C HIS A 789 -30.78 -63.87 46.28
N GLY A 790 -31.48 -64.96 45.98
CA GLY A 790 -30.90 -66.28 45.73
C GLY A 790 -31.50 -66.94 44.51
#